data_AF-A0A843XH04-F1
#
_entry.id   AF-A0A843XH04-F1
#
_cell.length_a   1.000
_cell.length_b   1.000
_cell.length_c   1.000
_cell.angle_alpha   90.00
_cell.angle_beta   90.00
_cell.angle_gamma   90.00
#
_symmetry.space_group_name_H-M   'P 1'
#
loop_
_entity.id
_entity.type
_entity.pdbx_description
1 polymer ?
#
loop_
_entity_poly.entity_id
_entity_poly.type
_entity_poly.pdbx_seq_one_letter_code
_entity_poly.pdbx_strand_id
1 'polypeptide(L)'
;MSYSAAFPEHLATAADKIIALKSIAAYRSGLEIDTKVSLKAAEEGLLEEFSGGSAVRIKNKNLIDYIFTRSLEVAASFDLPMQIHTGFGDKDLDLRLSNPLHLRNVLEDSRFAKCRIVLLHASYPFSKEASYLASVYTQVYVDFGLTVPKLSIEGMVSSVKALLNLAPLNKVMFSSDGYAFPETYYLGAKRAREVIYSVLCNACDDGDLTIPEAVEAIKGIFKQNALQFYNLKRIFSSIDSKTISSPIAKIENKLSLDDVVFVRIIWVDSSGQHRCRVIPAKRFYEVVVNTGVGLTFASMGMSSHSDGPAEGTNLTAVGEIRLIPDLKTKHKLPWTSKEEMVLADMQIKPGEAWEYCPRDALRRVSRILEEEFNLEMNAGFENEFFLLKSTLREGKEEWVPVDWTPYCSTSGFDAVSPILQEVNLALHSMNISVDQLHAESGKGQFEIALGYDACAIAADNLIFVREIIRAVAQKHGLLATFVPKYSLNDIGSGCHVHLSFYDRIQPNTWSGAYHCWGKENREAPIRTACPPGIPNGLVSNFEIKSFDGCANPHLGLAAIMAAGIDGLRRNYSLPEPIETNPSDDISNPKRLPSELAESVKALERDEIIKDIVGDKLITAILGVRKAEIDYYSTNKDAFKQLIHRY
;
A
#
# COMPACT_ATOMS: atom_id res chain seq x y z
N MET A 1 22.58 -42.31 29.30
CA MET A 1 23.01 -40.95 29.66
C MET A 1 21.86 -40.34 30.48
N SER A 2 22.12 -39.75 31.65
CA SER A 2 21.05 -39.08 32.41
C SER A 2 20.53 -37.87 31.62
N TYR A 3 19.27 -37.47 31.80
CA TYR A 3 18.69 -36.33 31.08
C TYR A 3 19.55 -35.06 31.25
N SER A 4 20.03 -34.81 32.47
CA SER A 4 20.89 -33.66 32.81
C SER A 4 22.26 -33.71 32.12
N ALA A 5 22.77 -34.89 31.77
CA ALA A 5 23.98 -35.05 30.98
C ALA A 5 23.71 -34.98 29.46
N ALA A 6 22.55 -35.45 29.00
CA ALA A 6 22.17 -35.44 27.59
C ALA A 6 21.67 -34.07 27.10
N PHE A 7 21.10 -33.25 27.99
CA PHE A 7 20.50 -31.96 27.65
C PHE A 7 21.47 -30.99 26.95
N PRO A 8 22.70 -30.72 27.45
CA PRO A 8 23.62 -29.80 26.80
C PRO A 8 24.06 -30.30 25.42
N GLU A 9 24.23 -31.62 25.27
CA GLU A 9 24.57 -32.25 23.99
C GLU A 9 23.43 -32.08 22.97
N HIS A 10 22.18 -32.35 23.37
CA HIS A 10 21.03 -32.14 22.51
C HIS A 10 20.85 -30.67 22.13
N LEU A 11 21.02 -29.75 23.09
CA LEU A 11 20.94 -28.32 22.83
C LEU A 11 22.03 -27.87 21.85
N ALA A 12 23.26 -28.37 22.00
CA ALA A 12 24.36 -28.10 21.07
C ALA A 12 24.06 -28.62 19.65
N THR A 13 23.43 -29.79 19.51
CA THR A 13 23.03 -30.30 18.18
C THR A 13 21.93 -29.46 17.50
N ALA A 14 21.18 -28.68 18.28
CA ALA A 14 20.17 -27.76 17.78
C ALA A 14 20.70 -26.33 17.59
N ALA A 15 21.90 -26.01 18.08
CA ALA A 15 22.43 -24.64 18.15
C ALA A 15 22.50 -23.97 16.76
N ASP A 16 22.90 -24.71 15.72
CA ASP A 16 22.97 -24.19 14.35
C ASP A 16 21.59 -23.97 13.69
N LYS A 17 20.50 -24.42 14.32
CA LYS A 17 19.12 -24.34 13.80
C LYS A 17 18.30 -23.22 14.46
N ILE A 18 18.86 -22.53 15.44
CA ILE A 18 18.16 -21.52 16.24
C ILE A 18 18.90 -20.18 16.21
N ILE A 19 18.17 -19.11 16.46
CA ILE A 19 18.71 -17.73 16.45
C ILE A 19 19.09 -17.26 17.84
N ALA A 20 18.39 -17.77 18.86
CA ALA A 20 18.53 -17.37 20.25
C ALA A 20 17.92 -18.44 21.15
N LEU A 21 18.28 -18.38 22.42
CA LEU A 21 17.64 -19.13 23.49
C LEU A 21 16.72 -18.20 24.29
N LYS A 22 15.67 -18.76 24.89
CA LYS A 22 14.74 -18.02 25.75
C LYS A 22 14.59 -18.74 27.08
N SER A 23 14.84 -18.03 28.17
CA SER A 23 14.55 -18.49 29.53
C SER A 23 13.28 -17.85 30.08
N ILE A 24 12.50 -18.70 30.74
CA ILE A 24 11.35 -18.35 31.58
C ILE A 24 11.61 -18.70 33.05
N ALA A 25 12.87 -18.77 33.50
CA ALA A 25 13.22 -19.12 34.88
C ALA A 25 12.52 -18.20 35.92
N ALA A 26 12.31 -16.92 35.56
CA ALA A 26 11.52 -15.98 36.35
C ALA A 26 10.11 -16.51 36.69
N TYR A 27 9.41 -17.16 35.76
CA TYR A 27 8.08 -17.78 35.97
C TYR A 27 8.11 -19.01 36.88
N ARG A 28 9.29 -19.51 37.23
CA ARG A 28 9.47 -20.81 37.89
C ARG A 28 10.19 -20.64 39.23
N SER A 29 11.51 -20.76 39.25
CA SER A 29 12.34 -20.72 40.47
C SER A 29 12.95 -19.34 40.75
N GLY A 30 12.74 -18.36 39.88
CA GLY A 30 13.29 -17.01 40.02
C GLY A 30 14.62 -16.80 39.28
N LEU A 31 15.11 -15.55 39.34
CA LEU A 31 16.32 -15.12 38.64
C LEU A 31 17.61 -15.22 39.47
N GLU A 32 17.52 -15.64 40.74
CA GLU A 32 18.69 -15.86 41.60
C GLU A 32 19.33 -17.22 41.28
N ILE A 33 19.98 -17.32 40.13
CA ILE A 33 20.53 -18.58 39.62
C ILE A 33 21.79 -18.98 40.39
N ASP A 34 21.83 -20.20 40.95
CA ASP A 34 23.06 -20.79 41.46
C ASP A 34 23.96 -21.25 40.31
N THR A 35 25.05 -20.50 40.06
CA THR A 35 25.98 -20.84 38.97
C THR A 35 26.84 -22.07 39.27
N LYS A 36 26.85 -22.56 40.52
CA LYS A 36 27.69 -23.68 41.00
C LYS A 36 26.90 -24.95 41.27
N VAL A 37 25.63 -25.00 40.89
CA VAL A 37 24.78 -26.18 41.07
C VAL A 37 25.41 -27.43 40.46
N SER A 38 25.48 -28.50 41.26
CA SER A 38 26.09 -29.76 40.84
C SER A 38 25.16 -30.60 39.97
N LEU A 39 25.71 -31.43 39.08
CA LEU A 39 24.93 -32.39 38.29
C LEU A 39 24.09 -33.30 39.19
N LYS A 40 24.64 -33.74 40.33
CA LYS A 40 23.95 -34.57 41.31
C LYS A 40 22.70 -33.88 41.87
N ALA A 41 22.81 -32.62 42.28
CA ALA A 41 21.67 -31.85 42.80
C ALA A 41 20.58 -31.63 41.73
N ALA A 42 20.97 -31.48 40.46
CA ALA A 42 20.03 -31.36 39.35
C ALA A 42 19.32 -32.70 39.03
N GLU A 43 20.04 -33.82 39.11
CA GLU A 43 19.45 -35.17 38.94
C GLU A 43 18.48 -35.51 40.07
N GLU A 44 18.82 -35.18 41.31
CA GLU A 44 17.92 -35.30 42.47
C GLU A 44 16.65 -34.45 42.24
N GLY A 45 16.81 -33.20 41.82
CA GLY A 45 15.68 -32.32 41.51
C GLY A 45 14.80 -32.80 40.35
N LEU A 46 15.38 -33.47 39.35
CA LEU A 46 14.63 -34.09 38.26
C LEU A 46 13.79 -35.27 38.73
N LEU A 47 14.34 -36.10 39.63
CA LEU A 47 13.59 -37.23 40.22
C LEU A 47 12.41 -36.74 41.06
N GLU A 48 12.59 -35.65 41.82
CA GLU A 48 11.50 -35.01 42.56
C GLU A 48 10.35 -34.56 41.66
N GLU A 49 10.66 -33.94 40.51
CA GLU A 49 9.65 -33.51 39.52
C GLU A 49 8.87 -34.70 38.94
N PHE A 50 9.55 -35.81 38.62
CA PHE A 50 8.88 -37.01 38.09
C PHE A 50 8.01 -37.74 39.12
N SER A 51 8.28 -37.54 40.41
CA SER A 51 7.50 -38.14 41.49
C SER A 51 6.12 -37.49 41.68
N GLY A 52 5.89 -36.30 41.08
CA GLY A 52 4.70 -35.46 41.28
C GLY A 52 3.46 -35.76 40.42
N GLY A 53 3.49 -36.78 39.55
CA GLY A 53 2.29 -37.39 38.94
C GLY A 53 1.43 -36.55 37.98
N SER A 54 1.82 -35.35 37.55
CA SER A 54 1.04 -34.53 36.59
C SER A 54 1.90 -33.81 35.56
N ALA A 55 1.27 -33.30 34.49
CA ALA A 55 1.92 -32.70 33.32
C ALA A 55 3.02 -31.68 33.72
N VAL A 56 4.23 -31.94 33.22
CA VAL A 56 5.52 -31.42 33.70
C VAL A 56 5.61 -29.90 33.58
N ARG A 57 5.24 -29.17 34.65
CA ARG A 57 5.68 -27.79 34.88
C ARG A 57 6.86 -27.83 35.84
N ILE A 58 8.08 -27.85 35.30
CA ILE A 58 9.33 -27.91 36.08
C ILE A 58 9.43 -26.69 37.01
N LYS A 59 9.57 -26.93 38.32
CA LYS A 59 9.69 -25.92 39.37
C LYS A 59 10.94 -26.07 40.23
N ASN A 60 11.56 -27.24 40.25
CA ASN A 60 12.72 -27.54 41.06
C ASN A 60 13.88 -26.60 40.70
N LYS A 61 14.35 -25.86 41.72
CA LYS A 61 15.33 -24.80 41.56
C LYS A 61 16.69 -25.32 41.09
N ASN A 62 17.18 -26.42 41.66
CA ASN A 62 18.47 -26.99 41.28
C ASN A 62 18.46 -27.44 39.81
N LEU A 63 17.36 -28.04 39.36
CA LEU A 63 17.21 -28.45 37.96
C LEU A 63 17.16 -27.24 37.01
N ILE A 64 16.37 -26.21 37.34
CA ILE A 64 16.25 -25.00 36.52
C ILE A 64 17.58 -24.25 36.45
N ASP A 65 18.25 -24.05 37.59
CA ASP A 65 19.53 -23.34 37.65
C ASP A 65 20.62 -24.11 36.86
N TYR A 66 20.58 -25.45 36.89
CA TYR A 66 21.48 -26.30 36.11
C TYR A 66 21.18 -26.21 34.61
N ILE A 67 19.91 -26.31 34.20
CA ILE A 67 19.52 -26.15 32.78
C ILE A 67 19.89 -24.76 32.28
N PHE A 68 19.67 -23.72 33.08
CA PHE A 68 19.97 -22.34 32.74
C PHE A 68 21.47 -22.13 32.51
N THR A 69 22.30 -22.59 33.44
CA THR A 69 23.78 -22.47 33.34
C THR A 69 24.32 -23.27 32.16
N ARG A 70 23.85 -24.49 31.92
CA ARG A 70 24.25 -25.28 30.74
C ARG A 70 23.78 -24.65 29.44
N SER A 71 22.60 -24.05 29.41
CA SER A 71 22.11 -23.31 28.24
C SER A 71 22.99 -22.10 27.94
N LEU A 72 23.47 -21.40 28.96
CA LEU A 72 24.42 -20.30 28.79
C LEU A 72 25.80 -20.75 28.32
N GLU A 73 26.30 -21.91 28.76
CA GLU A 73 27.56 -22.49 28.26
C GLU A 73 27.46 -22.80 26.76
N VAL A 74 26.33 -23.40 26.32
CA VAL A 74 26.05 -23.62 24.89
C VAL A 74 25.92 -22.28 24.17
N ALA A 75 25.19 -21.31 24.74
CA ALA A 75 25.03 -19.99 24.15
C ALA A 75 26.37 -19.29 23.91
N ALA A 76 27.28 -19.33 24.90
CA ALA A 76 28.62 -18.78 24.80
C ALA A 76 29.45 -19.48 23.72
N SER A 77 29.33 -20.80 23.62
CA SER A 77 30.12 -21.61 22.68
C SER A 77 29.71 -21.43 21.22
N PHE A 78 28.42 -21.18 20.97
CA PHE A 78 27.85 -21.03 19.63
C PHE A 78 27.54 -19.57 19.26
N ASP A 79 27.92 -18.59 20.11
CA ASP A 79 27.58 -17.18 19.96
C ASP A 79 26.06 -16.96 19.78
N LEU A 80 25.24 -17.65 20.58
CA LEU A 80 23.79 -17.48 20.59
C LEU A 80 23.39 -16.45 21.66
N PRO A 81 22.51 -15.49 21.33
CA PRO A 81 21.92 -14.62 22.33
C PRO A 81 20.93 -15.36 23.22
N MET A 82 20.80 -14.87 24.46
CA MET A 82 19.88 -15.37 25.46
C MET A 82 18.87 -14.30 25.84
N GLN A 83 17.60 -14.57 25.58
CA GLN A 83 16.49 -13.76 26.05
C GLN A 83 16.09 -14.23 27.45
N ILE A 84 15.96 -13.31 28.40
CA ILE A 84 15.53 -13.63 29.77
C ILE A 84 14.25 -12.86 30.06
N HIS A 85 13.18 -13.58 30.41
CA HIS A 85 11.98 -12.93 30.93
C HIS A 85 12.27 -12.33 32.32
N THR A 86 11.88 -11.08 32.53
CA THR A 86 12.04 -10.35 33.79
C THR A 86 10.80 -9.47 34.03
N GLY A 87 10.59 -9.04 35.27
CA GLY A 87 9.41 -8.24 35.62
C GLY A 87 8.12 -9.06 35.63
N PHE A 88 7.00 -8.42 35.32
CA PHE A 88 5.64 -8.96 35.39
C PHE A 88 5.28 -9.93 34.25
N GLY A 89 4.24 -10.74 34.49
CA GLY A 89 3.83 -11.84 33.63
C GLY A 89 2.50 -12.45 34.07
N ASP A 90 2.21 -13.66 33.62
CA ASP A 90 1.00 -14.43 33.96
C ASP A 90 0.92 -14.84 35.44
N LYS A 91 -0.22 -15.42 35.83
CA LYS A 91 -0.62 -15.74 37.21
C LYS A 91 0.32 -16.62 38.03
N ASP A 92 1.24 -17.34 37.38
CA ASP A 92 2.18 -18.26 38.05
C ASP A 92 3.56 -17.64 38.31
N LEU A 93 3.76 -16.37 37.94
CA LEU A 93 4.95 -15.59 38.24
C LEU A 93 4.90 -14.99 39.65
N ASP A 94 5.97 -15.16 40.42
CA ASP A 94 6.22 -14.34 41.61
C ASP A 94 7.08 -13.12 41.25
N LEU A 95 6.45 -11.95 41.25
CA LEU A 95 7.11 -10.68 40.86
C LEU A 95 8.36 -10.38 41.70
N ARG A 96 8.44 -10.87 42.94
CA ARG A 96 9.62 -10.65 43.81
C ARG A 96 10.85 -11.35 43.26
N LEU A 97 10.65 -12.52 42.65
CA LEU A 97 11.73 -13.38 42.15
C LEU A 97 12.15 -13.04 40.72
N SER A 98 11.44 -12.12 40.06
CA SER A 98 11.71 -11.70 38.67
C SER A 98 12.47 -10.37 38.55
N ASN A 99 13.00 -9.85 39.67
CA ASN A 99 13.89 -8.69 39.67
C ASN A 99 15.22 -9.02 38.96
N PRO A 100 15.61 -8.26 37.91
CA PRO A 100 16.79 -8.56 37.13
C PRO A 100 18.11 -8.47 37.92
N LEU A 101 18.16 -7.76 39.06
CA LEU A 101 19.36 -7.70 39.90
C LEU A 101 19.83 -9.05 40.43
N HIS A 102 18.91 -10.03 40.55
CA HIS A 102 19.27 -11.38 40.96
C HIS A 102 20.20 -12.10 39.97
N LEU A 103 20.29 -11.62 38.72
CA LEU A 103 21.21 -12.16 37.72
C LEU A 103 22.67 -11.77 37.96
N ARG A 104 22.99 -10.95 38.97
CA ARG A 104 24.35 -10.48 39.22
C ARG A 104 25.39 -11.61 39.31
N ASN A 105 25.07 -12.70 40.00
CA ASN A 105 25.95 -13.87 40.10
C ASN A 105 26.24 -14.50 38.74
N VAL A 106 25.26 -14.48 37.82
CA VAL A 106 25.44 -14.96 36.44
C VAL A 106 26.30 -13.99 35.63
N LEU A 107 26.04 -12.69 35.76
CA LEU A 107 26.75 -11.65 35.00
C LEU A 107 28.22 -11.51 35.41
N GLU A 108 28.53 -11.78 36.67
CA GLU A 108 29.89 -11.72 37.23
C GLU A 108 30.64 -13.07 37.12
N ASP A 109 29.99 -14.14 36.67
CA ASP A 109 30.66 -15.41 36.39
C ASP A 109 31.47 -15.32 35.08
N SER A 110 32.78 -15.52 35.16
CA SER A 110 33.69 -15.39 34.01
C SER A 110 33.33 -16.31 32.85
N ARG A 111 32.63 -17.43 33.09
CA ARG A 111 32.17 -18.33 32.01
C ARG A 111 31.16 -17.65 31.08
N PHE A 112 30.37 -16.72 31.60
CA PHE A 112 29.24 -16.10 30.89
C PHE A 112 29.51 -14.65 30.49
N ALA A 113 30.70 -14.12 30.75
CA ALA A 113 31.07 -12.73 30.45
C ALA A 113 30.93 -12.36 28.96
N LYS A 114 30.96 -13.34 28.05
CA LYS A 114 30.79 -13.14 26.60
C LYS A 114 29.37 -13.42 26.09
N CYS A 115 28.46 -13.89 26.93
CA CYS A 115 27.10 -14.20 26.53
C CYS A 115 26.33 -12.93 26.18
N ARG A 116 25.66 -12.87 25.04
CA ARG A 116 24.76 -11.76 24.69
C ARG A 116 23.41 -11.97 25.37
N ILE A 117 23.05 -11.12 26.33
CA ILE A 117 21.83 -11.27 27.13
C ILE A 117 20.89 -10.09 26.88
N VAL A 118 19.60 -10.36 26.65
CA VAL A 118 18.56 -9.34 26.62
C VAL A 118 17.51 -9.61 27.70
N LEU A 119 17.27 -8.60 28.55
CA LEU A 119 16.22 -8.59 29.55
C LEU A 119 14.92 -8.09 28.91
N LEU A 120 13.88 -8.91 28.90
CA LEU A 120 12.63 -8.55 28.24
C LEU A 120 11.69 -7.73 29.15
N HIS A 121 10.68 -7.15 28.52
CA HIS A 121 9.51 -6.60 29.21
C HIS A 121 9.74 -5.38 30.09
N ALA A 122 10.71 -4.57 29.69
CA ALA A 122 11.24 -3.45 30.44
C ALA A 122 11.60 -3.81 31.89
N SER A 123 11.71 -5.11 32.19
CA SER A 123 11.68 -5.66 33.54
C SER A 123 10.61 -5.07 34.46
N TYR A 124 9.49 -4.55 33.95
CA TYR A 124 8.55 -3.75 34.76
C TYR A 124 8.02 -4.54 35.97
N PRO A 125 8.02 -3.96 37.20
CA PRO A 125 8.29 -2.55 37.52
C PRO A 125 9.78 -2.19 37.77
N PHE A 126 10.71 -3.11 37.54
CA PHE A 126 12.16 -2.96 37.79
C PHE A 126 12.93 -2.36 36.60
N SER A 127 12.32 -1.41 35.89
CA SER A 127 12.93 -0.81 34.69
C SER A 127 14.22 -0.05 34.99
N LYS A 128 14.34 0.54 36.19
CA LYS A 128 15.54 1.27 36.62
C LYS A 128 16.71 0.30 36.86
N GLU A 129 16.45 -0.84 37.47
CA GLU A 129 17.41 -1.89 37.73
C GLU A 129 17.92 -2.50 36.42
N ALA A 130 17.02 -2.77 35.47
CA ALA A 130 17.39 -3.25 34.15
C ALA A 130 18.26 -2.22 33.39
N SER A 131 17.89 -0.93 33.49
CA SER A 131 18.65 0.17 32.92
C SER A 131 20.07 0.25 33.48
N TYR A 132 20.20 0.13 34.80
CA TYR A 132 21.49 0.05 35.49
C TYR A 132 22.34 -1.14 35.04
N LEU A 133 21.75 -2.34 34.93
CA LEU A 133 22.51 -3.51 34.48
C LEU A 133 23.00 -3.35 33.04
N ALA A 134 22.19 -2.79 32.14
CA ALA A 134 22.59 -2.53 30.75
C ALA A 134 23.69 -1.47 30.63
N SER A 135 23.77 -0.52 31.56
CA SER A 135 24.80 0.52 31.57
C SER A 135 26.15 0.01 32.09
N VAL A 136 26.13 -0.89 33.08
CA VAL A 136 27.34 -1.41 33.72
C VAL A 136 27.91 -2.65 33.02
N TYR A 137 27.05 -3.59 32.60
CA TYR A 137 27.49 -4.84 32.00
C TYR A 137 27.44 -4.75 30.47
N THR A 138 28.59 -4.92 29.82
CA THR A 138 28.72 -4.88 28.35
C THR A 138 27.82 -5.91 27.66
N GLN A 139 27.60 -7.03 28.32
CA GLN A 139 26.87 -8.18 27.80
C GLN A 139 25.34 -8.11 27.97
N VAL A 140 24.81 -7.07 28.63
CA VAL A 140 23.37 -6.89 28.92
C VAL A 140 22.73 -5.86 28.00
N TYR A 141 21.59 -6.25 27.42
CA TYR A 141 20.68 -5.47 26.59
C TYR A 141 19.29 -5.48 27.23
N VAL A 142 18.42 -4.55 26.83
CA VAL A 142 17.05 -4.45 27.34
C VAL A 142 16.04 -4.34 26.20
N ASP A 143 14.85 -4.89 26.42
CA ASP A 143 13.71 -4.81 25.52
C ASP A 143 12.47 -4.40 26.32
N PHE A 144 11.59 -3.59 25.74
CA PHE A 144 10.36 -3.09 26.40
C PHE A 144 9.05 -3.64 25.82
N GLY A 145 9.10 -4.76 25.08
CA GLY A 145 7.90 -5.48 24.65
C GLY A 145 7.04 -5.93 25.83
N LEU A 146 5.81 -6.40 25.65
CA LEU A 146 4.84 -6.71 26.74
C LEU A 146 4.35 -5.50 27.53
N THR A 147 5.24 -4.66 28.09
CA THR A 147 4.83 -3.41 28.77
C THR A 147 4.07 -2.49 27.83
N VAL A 148 4.47 -2.50 26.57
CA VAL A 148 3.75 -1.87 25.47
C VAL A 148 3.08 -2.98 24.66
N PRO A 149 1.74 -3.09 24.63
CA PRO A 149 0.74 -2.08 25.00
C PRO A 149 0.02 -2.31 26.35
N LYS A 150 0.52 -3.17 27.25
CA LYS A 150 -0.25 -3.61 28.44
C LYS A 150 -0.43 -2.55 29.54
N LEU A 151 0.48 -1.58 29.67
CA LEU A 151 0.36 -0.51 30.67
C LEU A 151 -0.54 0.63 30.18
N SER A 152 -0.99 1.49 31.11
CA SER A 152 -1.56 2.79 30.73
C SER A 152 -0.55 3.61 29.93
N ILE A 153 -1.00 4.61 29.15
CA ILE A 153 -0.11 5.44 28.34
C ILE A 153 1.02 6.04 29.20
N GLU A 154 0.68 6.60 30.36
CA GLU A 154 1.67 7.12 31.31
C GLU A 154 2.59 6.02 31.86
N GLY A 155 2.05 4.84 32.16
CA GLY A 155 2.87 3.70 32.60
C GLY A 155 3.85 3.23 31.53
N MET A 156 3.42 3.20 30.27
CA MET A 156 4.28 2.89 29.12
C MET A 156 5.40 3.92 28.98
N VAL A 157 5.06 5.22 28.97
CA VAL A 157 6.03 6.32 28.88
C VAL A 157 7.01 6.30 30.05
N SER A 158 6.51 6.15 31.27
CA SER A 158 7.33 6.09 32.49
C SER A 158 8.29 4.90 32.48
N SER A 159 7.82 3.71 32.07
CA SER A 159 8.67 2.50 32.02
C SER A 159 9.78 2.61 30.98
N VAL A 160 9.48 3.13 29.78
CA VAL A 160 10.47 3.36 28.72
C VAL A 160 11.43 4.47 29.10
N LYS A 161 10.95 5.58 29.68
CA LYS A 161 11.82 6.66 30.19
C LYS A 161 12.78 6.13 31.25
N ALA A 162 12.31 5.29 32.18
CA ALA A 162 13.15 4.66 33.18
C ALA A 162 14.24 3.74 32.58
N LEU A 163 13.95 3.05 31.47
CA LEU A 163 14.96 2.30 30.73
C LEU A 163 16.00 3.21 30.08
N LEU A 164 15.58 4.29 29.42
CA LEU A 164 16.49 5.17 28.68
C LEU A 164 17.36 6.05 29.59
N ASN A 165 17.02 6.20 30.87
CA ASN A 165 17.78 7.02 31.82
C ASN A 165 19.26 6.60 31.96
N LEU A 166 19.57 5.31 31.97
CA LEU A 166 20.95 4.81 32.10
C LEU A 166 21.36 3.86 30.97
N ALA A 167 20.41 3.15 30.34
CA ALA A 167 20.74 2.18 29.32
C ALA A 167 21.27 2.87 28.06
N PRO A 168 22.43 2.46 27.54
CA PRO A 168 22.92 2.96 26.26
C PRO A 168 21.89 2.70 25.15
N LEU A 169 21.62 3.70 24.31
CA LEU A 169 20.60 3.62 23.25
C LEU A 169 20.84 2.48 22.27
N ASN A 170 22.09 2.09 22.03
CA ASN A 170 22.48 0.95 21.19
C ASN A 170 22.26 -0.43 21.87
N LYS A 171 21.78 -0.45 23.11
CA LYS A 171 21.44 -1.66 23.88
C LYS A 171 19.95 -1.80 24.19
N VAL A 172 19.12 -0.85 23.74
CA VAL A 172 17.67 -0.87 23.93
C VAL A 172 17.00 -1.38 22.67
N MET A 173 16.07 -2.32 22.78
CA MET A 173 15.38 -2.96 21.66
C MET A 173 13.86 -2.97 21.87
N PHE A 174 13.14 -3.31 20.81
CA PHE A 174 11.70 -3.48 20.84
C PHE A 174 11.27 -4.84 20.26
N SER A 175 10.30 -5.45 20.93
CA SER A 175 9.51 -6.59 20.49
C SER A 175 8.04 -6.27 20.76
N SER A 176 7.11 -6.67 19.90
CA SER A 176 5.69 -6.43 20.17
C SER A 176 5.14 -7.29 21.31
N ASP A 177 5.85 -8.37 21.63
CA ASP A 177 5.40 -9.47 22.50
C ASP A 177 3.97 -9.93 22.19
N GLY A 178 3.57 -9.81 20.91
CA GLY A 178 2.28 -10.24 20.42
C GLY A 178 2.17 -11.77 20.46
N TYR A 179 1.01 -12.26 20.88
CA TYR A 179 0.70 -13.68 20.95
C TYR A 179 -0.78 -13.91 20.66
N ALA A 180 -1.08 -15.05 20.02
CA ALA A 180 -2.41 -15.55 19.63
C ALA A 180 -3.19 -14.70 18.61
N PHE A 181 -3.21 -13.37 18.72
CA PHE A 181 -4.08 -12.48 17.93
C PHE A 181 -3.27 -11.43 17.15
N PRO A 182 -3.49 -11.26 15.83
CA PRO A 182 -2.82 -10.24 15.00
C PRO A 182 -2.86 -8.82 15.57
N GLU A 183 -3.94 -8.47 16.25
CA GLU A 183 -4.17 -7.17 16.88
C GLU A 183 -3.15 -6.86 17.98
N THR A 184 -2.68 -7.88 18.71
CA THR A 184 -1.66 -7.69 19.76
C THR A 184 -0.32 -7.28 19.15
N TYR A 185 0.04 -7.83 17.98
CA TYR A 185 1.23 -7.44 17.23
C TYR A 185 1.09 -6.01 16.71
N TYR A 186 -0.06 -5.68 16.09
CA TYR A 186 -0.32 -4.35 15.56
C TYR A 186 -0.33 -3.28 16.65
N LEU A 187 -1.07 -3.53 17.75
CA LEU A 187 -1.21 -2.58 18.84
C LEU A 187 0.12 -2.35 19.57
N GLY A 188 0.88 -3.42 19.84
CA GLY A 188 2.22 -3.30 20.42
C GLY A 188 3.14 -2.45 19.55
N ALA A 189 3.19 -2.71 18.23
CA ALA A 189 4.02 -1.94 17.30
C ALA A 189 3.56 -0.47 17.17
N LYS A 190 2.25 -0.22 17.15
CA LYS A 190 1.70 1.14 17.08
C LYS A 190 2.02 1.93 18.36
N ARG A 191 1.68 1.38 19.53
CA ARG A 191 1.90 2.06 20.81
C ARG A 191 3.38 2.28 21.10
N ALA A 192 4.26 1.36 20.71
CA ALA A 192 5.69 1.52 20.90
C ALA A 192 6.24 2.74 20.15
N ARG A 193 5.78 2.98 18.92
CA ARG A 193 6.16 4.18 18.15
C ARG A 193 5.70 5.47 18.82
N GLU A 194 4.45 5.50 19.30
CA GLU A 194 3.88 6.65 20.01
C GLU A 194 4.65 6.94 21.31
N VAL A 195 4.96 5.90 22.09
CA VAL A 195 5.68 6.01 23.38
C VAL A 195 7.13 6.45 23.17
N ILE A 196 7.86 5.82 22.24
CA ILE A 196 9.25 6.22 21.94
C ILE A 196 9.32 7.64 21.40
N TYR A 197 8.37 8.03 20.54
CA TYR A 197 8.27 9.42 20.07
C TYR A 197 8.12 10.38 21.25
N SER A 198 7.18 10.13 22.17
CA SER A 198 6.97 10.99 23.34
C SER A 198 8.22 11.06 24.24
N VAL A 199 8.85 9.93 24.53
CA VAL A 199 10.03 9.88 25.42
C VAL A 199 11.22 10.61 24.79
N LEU A 200 11.51 10.38 23.50
CA LEU A 200 12.64 11.01 22.82
C LEU A 200 12.38 12.47 22.46
N CYS A 201 11.13 12.87 22.21
CA CYS A 201 10.78 14.27 22.04
C CYS A 201 11.07 15.05 23.32
N ASN A 202 10.63 14.52 24.48
CA ASN A 202 10.94 15.13 25.78
C ASN A 202 12.46 15.20 26.02
N ALA A 203 13.22 14.16 25.66
CA ALA A 203 14.69 14.19 25.77
C ALA A 203 15.33 15.26 24.87
N CYS A 204 14.76 15.52 23.69
CA CYS A 204 15.19 16.63 22.84
C CYS A 204 14.86 18.00 23.45
N ASP A 205 13.65 18.14 24.00
CA ASP A 205 13.20 19.39 24.64
C ASP A 205 14.02 19.72 25.90
N ASP A 206 14.37 18.68 26.67
CA ASP A 206 15.23 18.77 27.85
C ASP A 206 16.72 19.03 27.49
N GLY A 207 17.10 18.84 26.23
CA GLY A 207 18.46 19.01 25.72
C GLY A 207 19.39 17.82 25.94
N ASP A 208 18.86 16.66 26.36
CA ASP A 208 19.60 15.42 26.56
C ASP A 208 20.05 14.79 25.23
N LEU A 209 19.27 15.00 24.16
CA LEU A 209 19.56 14.54 22.81
C LEU A 209 19.31 15.65 21.80
N THR A 210 20.12 15.68 20.75
CA THR A 210 19.75 16.43 19.54
C THR A 210 18.72 15.65 18.72
N ILE A 211 17.95 16.34 17.88
CA ILE A 211 16.99 15.68 16.97
C ILE A 211 17.67 14.60 16.10
N PRO A 212 18.86 14.81 15.50
CA PRO A 212 19.57 13.76 14.77
C PRO A 212 19.90 12.53 15.63
N GLU A 213 20.35 12.73 16.88
CA GLU A 213 20.66 11.63 17.80
C GLU A 213 19.40 10.85 18.20
N ALA A 214 18.27 11.54 18.41
CA ALA A 214 16.98 10.90 18.65
C ALA A 214 16.51 10.08 17.44
N VAL A 215 16.71 10.56 16.21
CA VAL A 215 16.40 9.80 14.99
C VAL A 215 17.26 8.54 14.88
N GLU A 216 18.56 8.62 15.19
CA GLU A 216 19.43 7.44 15.22
C GLU A 216 19.04 6.47 16.34
N ALA A 217 18.63 6.98 17.50
CA ALA A 217 18.10 6.17 18.60
C ALA A 217 16.87 5.36 18.16
N ILE A 218 15.93 5.97 17.44
CA ILE A 218 14.74 5.29 16.89
C ILE A 218 15.15 4.16 15.94
N LYS A 219 16.08 4.42 15.01
CA LYS A 219 16.58 3.40 14.08
C LYS A 219 17.28 2.25 14.82
N GLY A 220 18.04 2.59 15.86
CA GLY A 220 18.67 1.65 16.78
C GLY A 220 17.64 0.72 17.41
N ILE A 221 16.72 1.32 18.18
CA ILE A 221 15.72 0.64 19.01
C ILE A 221 14.82 -0.28 18.20
N PHE A 222 14.29 0.19 17.06
CA PHE A 222 13.31 -0.56 16.28
C PHE A 222 13.92 -1.52 15.26
N LYS A 223 15.24 -1.48 15.00
CA LYS A 223 15.83 -2.28 13.92
C LYS A 223 17.29 -2.66 14.15
N GLN A 224 18.19 -1.68 14.22
CA GLN A 224 19.62 -1.94 14.07
C GLN A 224 20.18 -2.75 15.25
N ASN A 225 19.73 -2.44 16.47
CA ASN A 225 20.18 -3.12 17.68
C ASN A 225 19.81 -4.61 17.62
N ALA A 226 18.59 -4.96 17.21
CA ALA A 226 18.15 -6.34 17.05
C ALA A 226 18.92 -7.09 15.93
N LEU A 227 19.14 -6.44 14.78
CA LEU A 227 19.91 -7.06 13.68
C LEU A 227 21.33 -7.41 14.10
N GLN A 228 21.99 -6.55 14.87
CA GLN A 228 23.33 -6.78 15.40
C GLN A 228 23.31 -7.81 16.53
N PHE A 229 22.38 -7.68 17.47
CA PHE A 229 22.26 -8.55 18.64
C PHE A 229 21.93 -9.99 18.25
N TYR A 230 21.10 -10.24 17.24
CA TYR A 230 20.74 -11.59 16.78
C TYR A 230 21.55 -12.09 15.58
N ASN A 231 22.52 -11.32 15.08
CA ASN A 231 23.34 -11.65 13.90
C ASN A 231 22.51 -12.04 12.65
N LEU A 232 21.35 -11.40 12.46
CA LEU A 232 20.39 -11.78 11.42
C LEU A 232 20.92 -11.51 10.00
N LYS A 233 21.85 -10.57 9.83
CA LYS A 233 22.45 -10.24 8.52
C LYS A 233 23.18 -11.43 7.87
N ARG A 234 23.80 -12.32 8.67
CA ARG A 234 24.51 -13.50 8.15
C ARG A 234 23.56 -14.56 7.59
N ILE A 235 22.33 -14.57 8.08
CA ILE A 235 21.32 -15.60 7.78
C ILE A 235 20.57 -15.23 6.49
N PHE A 236 20.25 -13.95 6.31
CA PHE A 236 19.69 -13.46 5.05
C PHE A 236 20.66 -13.61 3.87
N SER A 237 21.98 -13.64 4.10
CA SER A 237 22.97 -13.92 3.03
C SER A 237 23.18 -15.41 2.69
N SER A 238 22.82 -16.35 3.57
CA SER A 238 23.03 -17.81 3.33
C SER A 238 21.81 -18.53 2.74
N ILE A 239 20.64 -17.91 2.79
CA ILE A 239 19.36 -18.50 2.34
C ILE A 239 19.19 -18.40 0.81
N ASP A 240 20.02 -17.62 0.11
CA ASP A 240 19.89 -17.35 -1.33
C ASP A 240 20.23 -18.51 -2.29
N SER A 241 20.60 -19.72 -1.81
CA SER A 241 21.20 -20.75 -2.69
C SER A 241 20.43 -22.05 -3.00
N LYS A 242 19.26 -22.37 -2.41
CA LYS A 242 18.49 -23.58 -2.80
C LYS A 242 16.95 -23.43 -2.70
N THR A 243 16.34 -23.20 -3.85
CA THR A 243 14.98 -23.55 -4.33
C THR A 243 13.86 -23.86 -3.32
N ILE A 244 12.86 -22.98 -3.20
CA ILE A 244 11.47 -23.11 -3.72
C ILE A 244 10.70 -21.79 -3.47
N SER A 245 9.86 -21.46 -4.43
CA SER A 245 9.04 -20.28 -4.66
C SER A 245 8.13 -19.79 -3.52
N SER A 246 8.29 -18.53 -3.12
CA SER A 246 7.27 -17.45 -3.19
C SER A 246 7.97 -16.10 -2.93
N PRO A 247 7.71 -15.02 -3.70
CA PRO A 247 8.48 -13.79 -3.55
C PRO A 247 7.77 -12.80 -2.61
N ILE A 248 7.84 -13.01 -1.29
CA ILE A 248 7.60 -11.94 -0.28
C ILE A 248 8.90 -11.64 0.49
N ALA A 249 10.04 -11.72 -0.19
CA ALA A 249 11.31 -11.23 0.32
C ALA A 249 12.23 -10.81 -0.83
N LYS A 250 11.91 -9.67 -1.44
CA LYS A 250 12.89 -8.72 -2.00
C LYS A 250 12.30 -7.30 -1.91
N ILE A 251 12.05 -6.85 -0.67
CA ILE A 251 12.12 -5.42 -0.35
C ILE A 251 13.09 -5.25 0.83
N GLU A 252 14.29 -5.81 0.68
CA GLU A 252 15.44 -5.01 1.06
C GLU A 252 15.56 -3.91 0.00
N ASN A 253 14.93 -2.77 0.28
CA ASN A 253 15.54 -1.53 -0.14
C ASN A 253 16.25 -0.95 1.09
N LYS A 254 17.56 -1.21 1.15
CA LYS A 254 18.48 -0.08 1.12
C LYS A 254 17.97 0.90 0.07
N LEU A 255 17.17 1.86 0.46
CA LEU A 255 17.40 3.22 0.02
C LEU A 255 17.42 4.04 1.29
N SER A 256 18.56 4.68 1.48
CA SER A 256 18.68 5.76 2.43
C SER A 256 17.48 6.70 2.26
N LEU A 257 16.99 7.30 3.35
CA LEU A 257 16.24 8.56 3.21
C LEU A 257 17.09 9.64 2.50
N ASP A 258 18.37 9.38 2.26
CA ASP A 258 19.28 10.15 1.42
C ASP A 258 19.07 9.95 -0.10
N ASP A 259 18.20 9.00 -0.56
CA ASP A 259 18.00 8.73 -2.00
C ASP A 259 16.69 9.29 -2.58
N VAL A 260 15.58 9.36 -1.83
CA VAL A 260 14.33 9.96 -2.33
C VAL A 260 14.41 11.47 -2.21
N VAL A 261 14.41 12.15 -3.35
CA VAL A 261 14.54 13.61 -3.45
C VAL A 261 13.18 14.26 -3.49
N PHE A 262 12.21 13.65 -4.18
CA PHE A 262 10.89 14.22 -4.41
C PHE A 262 9.75 13.24 -4.22
N VAL A 263 8.62 13.76 -3.73
CA VAL A 263 7.34 13.05 -3.68
C VAL A 263 6.33 13.81 -4.53
N ARG A 264 5.75 13.13 -5.52
CA ARG A 264 4.70 13.67 -6.39
C ARG A 264 3.33 13.41 -5.75
N ILE A 265 2.64 14.47 -5.37
CA ILE A 265 1.25 14.41 -4.92
C ILE A 265 0.36 14.57 -6.15
N ILE A 266 -0.35 13.51 -6.52
CA ILE A 266 -1.12 13.42 -7.76
C ILE A 266 -2.62 13.56 -7.47
N TRP A 267 -3.33 14.25 -8.35
CA TRP A 267 -4.79 14.24 -8.42
C TRP A 267 -5.24 14.30 -9.89
N VAL A 268 -6.48 13.91 -10.15
CA VAL A 268 -7.10 14.05 -11.47
C VAL A 268 -8.14 15.17 -11.39
N ASP A 269 -8.08 16.11 -12.32
CA ASP A 269 -9.03 17.22 -12.37
C ASP A 269 -10.38 16.81 -13.00
N SER A 270 -11.27 17.78 -13.17
CA SER A 270 -12.59 17.58 -13.80
C SER A 270 -12.50 17.39 -15.32
N SER A 271 -11.42 17.82 -15.98
CA SER A 271 -11.20 17.54 -17.40
C SER A 271 -10.77 16.09 -17.63
N GLY A 272 -10.19 15.43 -16.62
CA GLY A 272 -9.64 14.08 -16.67
C GLY A 272 -8.11 14.06 -16.76
N GLN A 273 -7.45 15.21 -16.66
CA GLN A 273 -6.00 15.30 -16.72
C GLN A 273 -5.39 15.00 -15.36
N HIS A 274 -4.28 14.26 -15.39
CA HIS A 274 -3.45 14.02 -14.22
C HIS A 274 -2.63 15.27 -13.92
N ARG A 275 -2.69 15.73 -12.68
CA ARG A 275 -1.95 16.90 -12.19
C ARG A 275 -1.10 16.49 -11.00
N CYS A 276 0.01 17.19 -10.78
CA CYS A 276 0.84 16.93 -9.63
C CYS A 276 1.44 18.18 -8.97
N ARG A 277 1.73 18.05 -7.68
CA ARG A 277 2.61 18.93 -6.91
C ARG A 277 3.80 18.11 -6.45
N VAL A 278 4.99 18.54 -6.82
CA VAL A 278 6.23 17.86 -6.43
C VAL A 278 6.78 18.51 -5.16
N ILE A 279 6.95 17.72 -4.11
CA ILE A 279 7.39 18.19 -2.80
C ILE A 279 8.77 17.57 -2.49
N PRO A 280 9.76 18.34 -2.03
CA PRO A 280 11.01 17.77 -1.51
C PRO A 280 10.72 16.75 -0.40
N ALA A 281 11.34 15.58 -0.46
CA ALA A 281 11.00 14.44 0.41
C ALA A 281 11.02 14.82 1.90
N LYS A 282 12.02 15.58 2.34
CA LYS A 282 12.09 16.10 3.72
C LYS A 282 10.83 16.86 4.13
N ARG A 283 10.42 17.86 3.32
CA ARG A 283 9.20 18.64 3.57
C ARG A 283 7.94 17.77 3.50
N PHE A 284 7.92 16.80 2.58
CA PHE A 284 6.79 15.89 2.46
C PHE A 284 6.56 15.14 3.78
N TYR A 285 7.59 14.44 4.25
CA TYR A 285 7.52 13.57 5.42
C TYR A 285 7.40 14.34 6.75
N GLU A 286 8.03 15.50 6.88
CA GLU A 286 7.98 16.28 8.13
C GLU A 286 6.68 17.09 8.27
N VAL A 287 6.11 17.58 7.16
CA VAL A 287 5.02 18.57 7.20
C VAL A 287 3.80 18.13 6.41
N VAL A 288 3.97 17.85 5.11
CA VAL A 288 2.84 17.72 4.18
C VAL A 288 2.00 16.47 4.45
N VAL A 289 2.58 15.41 5.00
CA VAL A 289 1.82 14.23 5.46
C VAL A 289 0.71 14.62 6.45
N ASN A 290 0.96 15.61 7.32
CA ASN A 290 0.01 16.00 8.37
C ASN A 290 -0.86 17.20 7.97
N THR A 291 -0.33 18.13 7.17
CA THR A 291 -1.02 19.40 6.86
C THR A 291 -1.63 19.44 5.46
N GLY A 292 -1.24 18.52 4.60
CA GLY A 292 -1.43 18.62 3.15
C GLY A 292 -0.64 19.76 2.52
N VAL A 293 -0.88 19.96 1.22
CA VAL A 293 -0.37 21.09 0.44
C VAL A 293 -1.52 21.90 -0.13
N GLY A 294 -1.38 23.23 -0.14
CA GLY A 294 -2.39 24.13 -0.68
C GLY A 294 -2.60 23.96 -2.19
N LEU A 295 -3.86 24.01 -2.61
CA LEU A 295 -4.27 24.05 -4.01
C LEU A 295 -5.44 25.03 -4.18
N THR A 296 -5.35 25.91 -5.15
CA THR A 296 -6.40 26.89 -5.45
C THR A 296 -7.65 26.21 -6.04
N PHE A 297 -8.84 26.71 -5.70
CA PHE A 297 -10.11 26.18 -6.21
C PHE A 297 -10.17 26.10 -7.74
N ALA A 298 -9.60 27.11 -8.42
CA ALA A 298 -9.50 27.16 -9.88
C ALA A 298 -8.99 25.87 -10.53
N SER A 299 -8.14 25.08 -9.84
CA SER A 299 -7.55 23.86 -10.40
C SER A 299 -8.56 22.78 -10.77
N MET A 300 -9.76 22.79 -10.20
CA MET A 300 -10.85 21.88 -10.60
C MET A 300 -11.80 22.47 -11.64
N GLY A 301 -11.55 23.70 -12.08
CA GLY A 301 -12.30 24.38 -13.15
C GLY A 301 -11.52 24.53 -14.45
N MET A 302 -10.27 24.06 -14.52
CA MET A 302 -9.43 24.18 -15.71
C MET A 302 -9.85 23.16 -16.78
N SER A 303 -9.83 23.59 -18.04
CA SER A 303 -10.11 22.73 -19.20
C SER A 303 -8.86 22.02 -19.71
N SER A 304 -9.02 21.09 -20.66
CA SER A 304 -7.87 20.47 -21.33
C SER A 304 -6.94 21.49 -22.00
N HIS A 305 -7.40 22.69 -22.36
CA HIS A 305 -6.64 23.64 -23.16
C HIS A 305 -6.25 24.94 -22.44
N SER A 306 -6.63 25.14 -21.17
CA SER A 306 -6.42 26.41 -20.46
C SER A 306 -6.05 26.19 -19.00
N ASP A 307 -5.08 26.99 -18.51
CA ASP A 307 -4.67 27.05 -17.10
C ASP A 307 -5.49 28.04 -16.27
N GLY A 308 -6.62 28.50 -16.79
CA GLY A 308 -7.62 29.31 -16.08
C GLY A 308 -8.93 28.53 -15.88
N PRO A 309 -9.69 28.82 -14.81
CA PRO A 309 -10.99 28.18 -14.63
C PRO A 309 -11.95 28.62 -15.74
N ALA A 310 -12.65 27.66 -16.32
CA ALA A 310 -13.68 27.89 -17.33
C ALA A 310 -14.87 28.65 -16.75
N GLU A 311 -15.52 29.44 -17.60
CA GLU A 311 -16.78 30.10 -17.27
C GLU A 311 -17.87 29.05 -16.92
N GLY A 312 -18.76 29.39 -16.00
CA GLY A 312 -19.82 28.49 -15.55
C GLY A 312 -19.39 27.40 -14.56
N THR A 313 -18.09 27.30 -14.22
CA THR A 313 -17.62 26.35 -13.20
C THR A 313 -17.90 26.79 -11.77
N ASN A 314 -18.20 28.08 -11.56
CA ASN A 314 -18.27 28.76 -10.27
C ASN A 314 -16.98 28.69 -9.43
N LEU A 315 -15.86 28.32 -10.06
CA LEU A 315 -14.54 28.24 -9.44
C LEU A 315 -13.69 29.43 -9.89
N THR A 316 -12.96 30.03 -8.95
CA THR A 316 -12.06 31.16 -9.23
C THR A 316 -10.71 30.96 -8.55
N ALA A 317 -9.79 31.91 -8.72
CA ALA A 317 -8.54 31.92 -7.98
C ALA A 317 -8.71 32.22 -6.47
N VAL A 318 -9.91 32.60 -6.03
CA VAL A 318 -10.20 32.91 -4.63
C VAL A 318 -10.59 31.63 -3.89
N GLY A 319 -9.82 31.31 -2.85
CA GLY A 319 -10.01 30.11 -2.02
C GLY A 319 -8.95 29.04 -2.27
N GLU A 320 -8.67 28.25 -1.23
CA GLU A 320 -7.67 27.20 -1.25
C GLU A 320 -8.22 25.95 -0.53
N ILE A 321 -7.98 24.77 -1.10
CA ILE A 321 -8.12 23.48 -0.44
C ILE A 321 -6.76 22.92 -0.06
N ARG A 322 -6.76 21.91 0.81
CA ARG A 322 -5.58 21.08 1.08
C ARG A 322 -5.68 19.78 0.32
N LEU A 323 -4.64 19.49 -0.47
CA LEU A 323 -4.36 18.15 -0.96
C LEU A 323 -3.75 17.35 0.18
N ILE A 324 -4.52 16.41 0.73
CA ILE A 324 -4.10 15.50 1.80
C ILE A 324 -3.61 14.20 1.16
N PRO A 325 -2.30 13.85 1.26
CA PRO A 325 -1.79 12.61 0.70
C PRO A 325 -2.42 11.38 1.36
N ASP A 326 -2.94 10.46 0.55
CA ASP A 326 -3.39 9.16 1.01
C ASP A 326 -2.23 8.17 0.96
N LEU A 327 -1.55 7.99 2.08
CA LEU A 327 -0.35 7.15 2.18
C LEU A 327 -0.55 5.69 1.82
N LYS A 328 -1.80 5.20 1.76
CA LYS A 328 -2.09 3.83 1.29
C LYS A 328 -1.80 3.67 -0.19
N THR A 329 -1.87 4.75 -0.94
CA THR A 329 -1.59 4.81 -2.39
C THR A 329 -0.13 5.19 -2.71
N LYS A 330 0.74 5.26 -1.70
CA LYS A 330 2.11 5.71 -1.91
C LYS A 330 2.94 4.61 -2.57
N HIS A 331 3.48 4.91 -3.75
CA HIS A 331 4.38 4.03 -4.48
C HIS A 331 5.72 4.70 -4.78
N LYS A 332 6.79 3.91 -4.74
CA LYS A 332 8.08 4.33 -5.26
C LYS A 332 8.09 4.17 -6.79
N LEU A 333 8.66 5.12 -7.52
CA LEU A 333 8.64 5.10 -8.98
C LEU A 333 9.63 4.07 -9.54
N PRO A 334 9.18 3.04 -10.29
CA PRO A 334 10.07 2.03 -10.86
C PRO A 334 11.06 2.59 -11.90
N TRP A 335 10.67 3.64 -12.63
CA TRP A 335 11.50 4.28 -13.66
C TRP A 335 12.43 5.37 -13.12
N THR A 336 12.27 5.81 -11.86
CA THR A 336 13.17 6.77 -11.23
C THR A 336 13.39 6.44 -9.75
N SER A 337 14.60 6.02 -9.41
CA SER A 337 14.94 5.51 -8.08
C SER A 337 14.90 6.57 -6.96
N LYS A 338 14.76 7.85 -7.31
CA LYS A 338 14.81 9.00 -6.39
C LYS A 338 13.46 9.68 -6.16
N GLU A 339 12.37 9.12 -6.67
CA GLU A 339 11.06 9.74 -6.51
C GLU A 339 9.99 8.74 -6.07
N GLU A 340 8.96 9.27 -5.44
CA GLU A 340 7.75 8.56 -5.07
C GLU A 340 6.53 9.31 -5.61
N MET A 341 5.40 8.63 -5.72
CA MET A 341 4.11 9.25 -5.97
C MET A 341 3.06 8.79 -4.98
N VAL A 342 2.06 9.63 -4.75
CA VAL A 342 0.94 9.38 -3.84
C VAL A 342 -0.28 10.13 -4.35
N LEU A 343 -1.45 9.52 -4.30
CA LEU A 343 -2.72 10.20 -4.59
C LEU A 343 -3.14 11.05 -3.40
N ALA A 344 -3.87 12.13 -3.66
CA ALA A 344 -4.39 12.98 -2.61
C ALA A 344 -5.91 13.15 -2.66
N ASP A 345 -6.49 13.28 -1.48
CA ASP A 345 -7.84 13.79 -1.31
C ASP A 345 -7.84 15.31 -1.20
N MET A 346 -8.95 15.93 -1.60
CA MET A 346 -9.10 17.39 -1.51
C MET A 346 -9.98 17.72 -0.31
N GLN A 347 -9.45 18.51 0.62
CA GLN A 347 -10.16 18.91 1.84
C GLN A 347 -10.30 20.42 1.93
N ILE A 348 -11.51 20.89 2.27
CA ILE A 348 -11.81 22.31 2.47
C ILE A 348 -11.38 22.78 3.86
N LYS A 349 -11.49 21.89 4.85
CA LYS A 349 -10.98 22.06 6.22
C LYS A 349 -10.41 20.72 6.70
N PRO A 350 -9.57 20.69 7.75
CA PRO A 350 -9.04 19.43 8.27
C PRO A 350 -10.15 18.42 8.57
N GLY A 351 -10.12 17.27 7.90
CA GLY A 351 -11.13 16.20 8.02
C GLY A 351 -12.43 16.42 7.23
N GLU A 352 -12.59 17.55 6.56
CA GLU A 352 -13.78 17.89 5.77
C GLU A 352 -13.45 17.82 4.28
N ALA A 353 -13.96 16.78 3.59
CA ALA A 353 -13.78 16.62 2.16
C ALA A 353 -14.41 17.79 1.39
N TRP A 354 -13.73 18.24 0.34
CA TRP A 354 -14.25 19.28 -0.53
C TRP A 354 -15.25 18.68 -1.53
N GLU A 355 -16.36 19.37 -1.77
CA GLU A 355 -17.46 18.91 -2.62
C GLU A 355 -17.03 18.60 -4.06
N TYR A 356 -15.93 19.19 -4.52
CA TYR A 356 -15.37 18.99 -5.86
C TYR A 356 -14.34 17.86 -5.94
N CYS A 357 -14.09 17.11 -4.85
CA CYS A 357 -13.13 16.01 -4.84
C CYS A 357 -13.66 14.76 -5.56
N PRO A 358 -13.04 14.30 -6.67
CA PRO A 358 -13.50 13.10 -7.38
C PRO A 358 -13.41 11.81 -6.57
N ARG A 359 -12.30 11.63 -5.83
CA ARG A 359 -12.07 10.45 -4.97
C ARG A 359 -13.12 10.37 -3.87
N ASP A 360 -13.47 11.50 -3.26
CA ASP A 360 -14.51 11.55 -2.23
C ASP A 360 -15.90 11.32 -2.82
N ALA A 361 -16.19 11.87 -4.00
CA ALA A 361 -17.46 11.63 -4.69
C ALA A 361 -17.68 10.12 -4.91
N LEU A 362 -16.70 9.39 -5.45
CA LEU A 362 -16.82 7.93 -5.60
C LEU A 362 -17.04 7.22 -4.25
N ARG A 363 -16.32 7.63 -3.20
CA ARG A 363 -16.49 7.06 -1.85
C ARG A 363 -17.88 7.33 -1.28
N ARG A 364 -18.47 8.51 -1.52
CA ARG A 364 -19.84 8.83 -1.10
C ARG A 364 -20.86 7.96 -1.84
N VAL A 365 -20.77 7.84 -3.16
CA VAL A 365 -21.69 7.00 -3.94
C VAL A 365 -21.56 5.53 -3.55
N SER A 366 -20.34 5.05 -3.32
CA SER A 366 -20.10 3.67 -2.83
C SER A 366 -20.78 3.40 -1.49
N ARG A 367 -20.74 4.38 -0.58
CA ARG A 367 -21.42 4.27 0.71
C ARG A 367 -22.94 4.22 0.55
N ILE A 368 -23.51 4.99 -0.37
CA ILE A 368 -24.96 4.95 -0.66
C ILE A 368 -25.36 3.55 -1.14
N LEU A 369 -24.57 2.96 -2.06
CA LEU A 369 -24.82 1.60 -2.55
C LEU A 369 -24.80 0.56 -1.41
N GLU A 370 -23.82 0.66 -0.52
CA GLU A 370 -23.67 -0.23 0.63
C GLU A 370 -24.81 -0.02 1.65
N GLU A 371 -25.12 1.22 2.03
CA GLU A 371 -26.12 1.53 3.06
C GLU A 371 -27.56 1.22 2.61
N GLU A 372 -27.90 1.46 1.34
CA GLU A 372 -29.27 1.25 0.85
C GLU A 372 -29.52 -0.18 0.37
N PHE A 373 -28.49 -0.85 -0.17
CA PHE A 373 -28.66 -2.14 -0.85
C PHE A 373 -27.77 -3.25 -0.31
N ASN A 374 -26.82 -2.95 0.59
CA ASN A 374 -25.82 -3.90 1.09
C ASN A 374 -25.05 -4.57 -0.06
N LEU A 375 -24.66 -3.75 -1.04
CA LEU A 375 -23.89 -4.17 -2.22
C LEU A 375 -22.55 -3.42 -2.26
N GLU A 376 -21.52 -4.12 -2.73
CA GLU A 376 -20.22 -3.55 -3.07
C GLU A 376 -19.95 -3.74 -4.56
N MET A 377 -19.36 -2.73 -5.20
CA MET A 377 -18.98 -2.79 -6.60
C MET A 377 -17.48 -3.07 -6.73
N ASN A 378 -17.15 -4.13 -7.46
CA ASN A 378 -15.79 -4.36 -7.97
C ASN A 378 -15.69 -3.84 -9.41
N ALA A 379 -14.51 -3.37 -9.80
CA ALA A 379 -14.21 -2.89 -11.14
C ALA A 379 -12.86 -3.45 -11.61
N GLY A 380 -12.78 -3.73 -12.92
CA GLY A 380 -11.54 -4.07 -13.63
C GLY A 380 -11.54 -3.30 -14.94
N PHE A 381 -10.38 -2.85 -15.40
CA PHE A 381 -10.25 -1.99 -16.59
C PHE A 381 -9.46 -2.69 -17.69
N GLU A 382 -10.00 -2.68 -18.91
CA GLU A 382 -9.25 -2.98 -20.14
C GLU A 382 -8.73 -1.67 -20.72
N ASN A 383 -7.51 -1.29 -20.41
CA ASN A 383 -6.96 0.02 -20.75
C ASN A 383 -6.19 -0.03 -22.08
N GLU A 384 -6.81 0.45 -23.15
CA GLU A 384 -6.18 0.59 -24.46
C GLU A 384 -5.41 1.91 -24.56
N PHE A 385 -4.35 1.93 -25.37
CA PHE A 385 -3.53 3.11 -25.59
C PHE A 385 -2.72 2.99 -26.88
N PHE A 386 -2.28 4.13 -27.42
CA PHE A 386 -1.39 4.19 -28.57
C PHE A 386 0.05 4.46 -28.14
N LEU A 387 1.01 3.80 -28.79
CA LEU A 387 2.42 4.13 -28.74
C LEU A 387 2.86 4.77 -30.06
N LEU A 388 3.32 6.01 -29.97
CA LEU A 388 3.72 6.84 -31.10
C LEU A 388 5.23 7.13 -31.04
N LYS A 389 5.88 7.16 -32.19
CA LYS A 389 7.27 7.59 -32.36
C LYS A 389 7.32 8.94 -33.08
N SER A 390 8.24 9.80 -32.64
CA SER A 390 8.52 11.07 -33.31
C SER A 390 9.28 10.81 -34.61
N THR A 391 8.84 11.47 -35.68
CA THR A 391 9.51 11.48 -36.99
C THR A 391 9.55 12.90 -37.52
N LEU A 392 10.65 13.27 -38.19
CA LEU A 392 10.73 14.57 -38.86
C LEU A 392 10.29 14.41 -40.31
N ARG A 393 9.20 15.07 -40.69
CA ARG A 393 8.77 15.22 -42.08
C ARG A 393 8.73 16.70 -42.45
N GLU A 394 9.43 17.06 -43.52
CA GLU A 394 9.48 18.44 -44.02
C GLU A 394 9.85 19.49 -42.95
N GLY A 395 10.69 19.11 -41.98
CA GLY A 395 11.09 19.98 -40.87
C GLY A 395 10.06 20.14 -39.75
N LYS A 396 8.93 19.42 -39.81
CA LYS A 396 7.94 19.33 -38.73
C LYS A 396 8.03 17.98 -38.03
N GLU A 397 7.91 18.00 -36.72
CA GLU A 397 7.78 16.80 -35.91
C GLU A 397 6.37 16.22 -36.07
N GLU A 398 6.30 14.96 -36.50
CA GLU A 398 5.09 14.18 -36.64
C GLU A 398 5.17 12.92 -35.76
N TRP A 399 4.11 12.66 -35.01
CA TRP A 399 3.94 11.45 -34.21
C TRP A 399 3.21 10.39 -35.03
N VAL A 400 3.88 9.27 -35.30
CA VAL A 400 3.35 8.15 -36.08
C VAL A 400 3.31 6.87 -35.24
N PRO A 401 2.42 5.91 -35.53
CA PRO A 401 2.39 4.63 -34.83
C PRO A 401 3.74 3.94 -34.77
N VAL A 402 4.00 3.21 -33.69
CA VAL A 402 5.19 2.36 -33.58
C VAL A 402 5.04 1.08 -34.41
N ASP A 403 3.80 0.61 -34.60
CA ASP A 403 3.45 -0.64 -35.27
C ASP A 403 2.24 -0.49 -36.23
N TRP A 404 2.12 -1.40 -37.21
CA TRP A 404 1.03 -1.44 -38.21
C TRP A 404 0.42 -2.84 -38.38
N THR A 405 0.72 -3.77 -37.47
CA THR A 405 0.28 -5.15 -37.61
C THR A 405 -1.21 -5.30 -37.24
N PRO A 406 -1.86 -6.38 -37.70
CA PRO A 406 -3.27 -6.63 -37.35
C PRO A 406 -3.48 -7.00 -35.88
N TYR A 407 -4.75 -6.98 -35.46
CA TYR A 407 -5.23 -7.41 -34.15
C TYR A 407 -4.61 -8.73 -33.67
N CYS A 408 -4.18 -8.76 -32.39
CA CYS A 408 -3.56 -9.92 -31.74
C CYS A 408 -2.34 -10.50 -32.47
N SER A 409 -1.65 -9.72 -33.30
CA SER A 409 -0.46 -10.18 -33.99
C SER A 409 0.71 -10.39 -33.04
N THR A 410 1.37 -11.55 -33.15
CA THR A 410 2.60 -11.84 -32.40
C THR A 410 3.70 -10.84 -32.75
N SER A 411 3.81 -10.43 -34.02
CA SER A 411 4.81 -9.45 -34.44
C SER A 411 4.53 -8.04 -33.91
N GLY A 412 3.27 -7.68 -33.72
CA GLY A 412 2.88 -6.40 -33.11
C GLY A 412 3.26 -6.34 -31.64
N PHE A 413 2.99 -7.43 -30.92
CA PHE A 413 3.46 -7.59 -29.53
C PHE A 413 5.00 -7.54 -29.46
N ASP A 414 5.69 -8.31 -30.32
CA ASP A 414 7.16 -8.36 -30.34
C ASP A 414 7.79 -6.99 -30.62
N ALA A 415 7.13 -6.13 -31.41
CA ALA A 415 7.61 -4.78 -31.73
C ALA A 415 7.77 -3.88 -30.49
N VAL A 416 6.99 -4.12 -29.43
CA VAL A 416 7.01 -3.33 -28.19
C VAL A 416 7.17 -4.18 -26.93
N SER A 417 7.45 -5.47 -27.07
CA SER A 417 7.55 -6.42 -25.97
C SER A 417 8.47 -5.95 -24.83
N PRO A 418 9.65 -5.34 -25.08
CA PRO A 418 10.48 -4.79 -24.00
C PRO A 418 9.80 -3.68 -23.19
N ILE A 419 8.98 -2.84 -23.84
CA ILE A 419 8.23 -1.75 -23.21
C ILE A 419 7.12 -2.35 -22.35
N LEU A 420 6.33 -3.28 -22.91
CA LEU A 420 5.23 -3.93 -22.18
C LEU A 420 5.73 -4.79 -21.01
N GLN A 421 6.89 -5.45 -21.15
CA GLN A 421 7.55 -6.15 -20.05
C GLN A 421 7.94 -5.21 -18.93
N GLU A 422 8.54 -4.05 -19.25
CA GLU A 422 8.90 -3.05 -18.24
C GLU A 422 7.67 -2.45 -17.56
N VAL A 423 6.60 -2.15 -18.32
CA VAL A 423 5.30 -1.72 -17.78
C VAL A 423 4.73 -2.78 -16.83
N ASN A 424 4.69 -4.05 -17.25
CA ASN A 424 4.16 -5.15 -16.45
C ASN A 424 4.96 -5.34 -15.15
N LEU A 425 6.29 -5.29 -15.21
CA LEU A 425 7.15 -5.38 -14.02
C LEU A 425 6.95 -4.19 -13.07
N ALA A 426 6.78 -2.99 -13.62
CA ALA A 426 6.48 -1.79 -12.83
C ALA A 426 5.11 -1.90 -12.13
N LEU A 427 4.06 -2.32 -12.84
CA LEU A 427 2.74 -2.57 -12.29
C LEU A 427 2.76 -3.63 -11.19
N HIS A 428 3.44 -4.75 -11.44
CA HIS A 428 3.59 -5.82 -10.46
C HIS A 428 4.30 -5.34 -9.19
N SER A 429 5.30 -4.47 -9.31
CA SER A 429 5.98 -3.88 -8.14
C SER A 429 5.10 -2.95 -7.29
N MET A 430 3.98 -2.49 -7.85
CA MET A 430 2.95 -1.71 -7.17
C MET A 430 1.76 -2.56 -6.69
N ASN A 431 1.83 -3.89 -6.81
CA ASN A 431 0.74 -4.83 -6.55
C ASN A 431 -0.50 -4.61 -7.44
N ILE A 432 -0.32 -4.11 -8.66
CA ILE A 432 -1.40 -4.00 -9.64
C ILE A 432 -1.32 -5.23 -10.55
N SER A 433 -2.37 -6.05 -10.54
CA SER A 433 -2.45 -7.27 -11.36
C SER A 433 -2.81 -6.96 -12.81
N VAL A 434 -2.06 -7.55 -13.73
CA VAL A 434 -2.32 -7.53 -15.17
C VAL A 434 -2.76 -8.93 -15.57
N ASP A 435 -3.97 -9.06 -16.10
CA ASP A 435 -4.55 -10.32 -16.54
C ASP A 435 -4.18 -10.63 -17.99
N GLN A 436 -4.14 -9.60 -18.84
CA GLN A 436 -3.85 -9.75 -20.27
C GLN A 436 -3.13 -8.54 -20.86
N LEU A 437 -2.28 -8.81 -21.87
CA LEU A 437 -1.62 -7.83 -22.73
C LEU A 437 -1.71 -8.30 -24.17
N HIS A 438 -2.09 -7.41 -25.09
CA HIS A 438 -2.06 -7.74 -26.53
C HIS A 438 -1.97 -6.49 -27.42
N ALA A 439 -1.58 -6.71 -28.68
CA ALA A 439 -1.71 -5.72 -29.73
C ALA A 439 -3.18 -5.63 -30.16
N GLU A 440 -3.73 -4.42 -30.16
CA GLU A 440 -5.10 -4.15 -30.58
C GLU A 440 -5.16 -3.86 -32.10
N SER A 441 -6.36 -3.53 -32.57
CA SER A 441 -6.73 -3.47 -33.98
C SER A 441 -6.24 -2.19 -34.66
N GLY A 442 -6.07 -1.10 -33.91
CA GLY A 442 -5.51 0.15 -34.40
C GLY A 442 -3.99 0.11 -34.51
N LYS A 443 -3.43 0.95 -35.40
CA LYS A 443 -1.99 0.97 -35.66
C LYS A 443 -1.24 1.48 -34.43
N GLY A 444 -0.34 0.66 -33.90
CA GLY A 444 0.42 0.97 -32.69
C GLY A 444 -0.45 1.04 -31.44
N GLN A 445 -1.61 0.38 -31.47
CA GLN A 445 -2.53 0.28 -30.34
C GLN A 445 -2.26 -0.99 -29.54
N PHE A 446 -2.33 -0.88 -28.23
CA PHE A 446 -2.12 -1.97 -27.29
C PHE A 446 -3.15 -1.89 -26.18
N GLU A 447 -3.46 -3.02 -25.55
CA GLU A 447 -4.34 -3.10 -24.40
C GLU A 447 -3.65 -3.76 -23.21
N ILE A 448 -3.90 -3.22 -22.02
CA ILE A 448 -3.62 -3.87 -20.73
C ILE A 448 -4.93 -4.11 -19.99
N ALA A 449 -5.31 -5.38 -19.83
CA ALA A 449 -6.43 -5.78 -18.97
C ALA A 449 -5.94 -5.93 -17.53
N LEU A 450 -6.57 -5.20 -16.61
CA LEU A 450 -6.28 -5.23 -15.19
C LEU A 450 -7.23 -6.17 -14.46
N GLY A 451 -6.74 -6.77 -13.37
CA GLY A 451 -7.57 -7.57 -12.47
C GLY A 451 -8.66 -6.74 -11.77
N TYR A 452 -9.62 -7.45 -11.17
CA TYR A 452 -10.73 -6.83 -10.44
C TYR A 452 -10.32 -6.43 -9.03
N ASP A 453 -10.71 -5.22 -8.63
CA ASP A 453 -10.55 -4.70 -7.27
C ASP A 453 -11.80 -3.94 -6.83
N ALA A 454 -11.89 -3.62 -5.54
CA ALA A 454 -12.89 -2.69 -5.03
C ALA A 454 -12.84 -1.37 -5.83
N CYS A 455 -14.00 -0.83 -6.19
CA CYS A 455 -14.16 0.26 -7.16
C CYS A 455 -13.19 1.45 -6.93
N ALA A 456 -13.01 1.89 -5.68
CA ALA A 456 -12.09 2.98 -5.35
C ALA A 456 -10.60 2.62 -5.59
N ILE A 457 -10.21 1.38 -5.29
CA ILE A 457 -8.85 0.87 -5.52
C ILE A 457 -8.61 0.72 -7.02
N ALA A 458 -9.57 0.17 -7.75
CA ALA A 458 -9.48 0.03 -9.21
C ALA A 458 -9.31 1.40 -9.91
N ALA A 459 -10.04 2.43 -9.45
CA ALA A 459 -9.90 3.80 -9.95
C ALA A 459 -8.51 4.39 -9.69
N ASP A 460 -7.98 4.21 -8.48
CA ASP A 460 -6.63 4.65 -8.10
C ASP A 460 -5.55 3.90 -8.91
N ASN A 461 -5.71 2.59 -9.08
CA ASN A 461 -4.81 1.74 -9.87
C ASN A 461 -4.74 2.19 -11.33
N LEU A 462 -5.87 2.56 -11.95
CA LEU A 462 -5.89 3.04 -13.33
C LEU A 462 -5.04 4.31 -13.51
N ILE A 463 -5.06 5.22 -12.52
CA ILE A 463 -4.22 6.43 -12.56
C ILE A 463 -2.74 6.04 -12.60
N PHE A 464 -2.33 5.11 -11.73
CA PHE A 464 -0.96 4.62 -11.69
C PHE A 464 -0.56 3.90 -12.98
N VAL A 465 -1.46 3.10 -13.55
CA VAL A 465 -1.25 2.40 -14.82
C VAL A 465 -0.93 3.39 -15.94
N ARG A 466 -1.72 4.46 -16.07
CA ARG A 466 -1.50 5.49 -17.09
C ARG A 466 -0.18 6.25 -16.88
N GLU A 467 0.18 6.55 -15.62
CA GLU A 467 1.48 7.16 -15.29
C GLU A 467 2.67 6.26 -15.65
N ILE A 468 2.58 4.96 -15.33
CA ILE A 468 3.61 3.97 -15.64
C ILE A 468 3.80 3.86 -17.15
N ILE A 469 2.72 3.68 -17.90
CA ILE A 469 2.77 3.55 -19.36
C ILE A 469 3.41 4.80 -19.99
N ARG A 470 3.00 6.00 -19.59
CA ARG A 470 3.61 7.26 -20.09
C ARG A 470 5.09 7.35 -19.77
N ALA A 471 5.47 7.07 -18.52
CA ALA A 471 6.85 7.19 -18.10
C ALA A 471 7.77 6.18 -18.78
N VAL A 472 7.33 4.92 -18.92
CA VAL A 472 8.09 3.88 -19.61
C VAL A 472 8.16 4.18 -21.11
N ALA A 473 7.04 4.55 -21.76
CA ALA A 473 7.08 4.95 -23.17
C ALA A 473 8.07 6.10 -23.41
N GLN A 474 8.03 7.14 -22.57
CA GLN A 474 8.95 8.27 -22.65
C GLN A 474 10.42 7.84 -22.47
N LYS A 475 10.70 6.93 -21.53
CA LYS A 475 12.05 6.36 -21.34
C LYS A 475 12.57 5.67 -22.60
N HIS A 476 11.67 5.08 -23.40
CA HIS A 476 11.98 4.44 -24.67
C HIS A 476 11.86 5.38 -25.89
N GLY A 477 11.73 6.70 -25.67
CA GLY A 477 11.65 7.70 -26.73
C GLY A 477 10.33 7.71 -27.50
N LEU A 478 9.27 7.12 -26.93
CA LEU A 478 7.92 7.08 -27.48
C LEU A 478 6.98 7.99 -26.70
N LEU A 479 5.88 8.36 -27.33
CA LEU A 479 4.74 9.00 -26.69
C LEU A 479 3.63 7.97 -26.52
N ALA A 480 3.26 7.68 -25.28
CA ALA A 480 2.02 6.96 -25.01
C ALA A 480 0.87 7.95 -24.87
N THR A 481 -0.26 7.66 -25.51
CA THR A 481 -1.48 8.45 -25.36
C THR A 481 -2.71 7.58 -25.22
N PHE A 482 -3.64 8.06 -24.41
CA PHE A 482 -4.92 7.42 -24.14
C PHE A 482 -6.08 8.18 -24.80
N VAL A 483 -5.78 9.06 -25.75
CA VAL A 483 -6.83 9.77 -26.48
C VAL A 483 -7.73 8.77 -27.21
N PRO A 484 -9.06 8.99 -27.23
CA PRO A 484 -9.99 8.00 -27.75
C PRO A 484 -9.86 7.80 -29.24
N LYS A 485 -9.28 8.76 -29.96
CA LYS A 485 -8.99 8.65 -31.38
C LYS A 485 -7.78 9.52 -31.73
N TYR A 486 -6.64 8.90 -32.02
CA TYR A 486 -5.44 9.65 -32.41
C TYR A 486 -5.47 10.08 -33.89
N SER A 487 -6.12 9.27 -34.74
CA SER A 487 -6.25 9.48 -36.19
C SER A 487 -7.69 9.27 -36.62
N LEU A 488 -8.24 10.20 -37.40
CA LEU A 488 -9.62 10.14 -37.87
C LEU A 488 -9.90 8.91 -38.75
N ASN A 489 -8.87 8.40 -39.42
CA ASN A 489 -8.94 7.27 -40.36
C ASN A 489 -8.55 5.93 -39.71
N ASP A 490 -8.42 5.87 -38.39
CA ASP A 490 -8.02 4.67 -37.64
C ASP A 490 -9.03 4.32 -36.55
N ILE A 491 -8.86 3.16 -35.92
CA ILE A 491 -9.68 2.68 -34.81
C ILE A 491 -9.42 3.55 -33.56
N GLY A 492 -10.40 3.67 -32.68
CA GLY A 492 -10.28 4.44 -31.44
C GLY A 492 -9.72 3.63 -30.27
N SER A 493 -9.15 4.30 -29.27
CA SER A 493 -8.67 3.72 -28.01
C SER A 493 -9.70 3.86 -26.89
N GLY A 494 -9.99 2.73 -26.25
CA GLY A 494 -10.84 2.61 -25.09
C GLY A 494 -10.14 2.43 -23.78
N CYS A 495 -10.93 2.43 -22.73
CA CYS A 495 -10.55 1.98 -21.41
C CYS A 495 -11.81 1.30 -20.88
N HIS A 496 -12.07 0.01 -21.10
CA HIS A 496 -13.42 -0.53 -20.84
C HIS A 496 -13.74 -0.58 -19.33
N VAL A 497 -14.36 0.49 -18.84
CA VAL A 497 -15.15 0.65 -17.61
C VAL A 497 -16.15 1.79 -17.80
N HIS A 498 -17.21 1.59 -18.57
CA HIS A 498 -18.43 2.44 -18.54
C HIS A 498 -18.32 4.04 -18.60
N LEU A 499 -18.36 4.71 -19.80
CA LEU A 499 -18.40 6.19 -20.26
C LEU A 499 -17.24 6.89 -21.14
N SER A 500 -17.43 7.18 -22.48
CA SER A 500 -16.41 7.58 -23.53
C SER A 500 -16.80 8.75 -24.48
N PHE A 501 -15.85 9.24 -25.29
CA PHE A 501 -15.89 10.37 -26.22
C PHE A 501 -16.30 9.98 -27.67
N TYR A 502 -16.89 10.96 -28.36
CA TYR A 502 -17.79 10.80 -29.50
C TYR A 502 -17.19 10.35 -30.83
N ASP A 503 -15.96 10.77 -31.17
CA ASP A 503 -15.34 10.40 -32.45
C ASP A 503 -14.94 8.91 -32.49
N ARG A 504 -14.78 8.30 -31.30
CA ARG A 504 -14.60 6.85 -31.12
C ARG A 504 -15.92 6.11 -31.20
N ILE A 505 -16.96 6.63 -30.53
CA ILE A 505 -18.29 6.02 -30.52
C ILE A 505 -18.86 6.11 -31.93
N GLN A 506 -18.70 5.06 -32.72
CA GLN A 506 -19.19 4.94 -34.09
C GLN A 506 -19.71 3.51 -34.30
N PRO A 507 -20.73 3.30 -35.16
CA PRO A 507 -21.14 1.94 -35.50
C PRO A 507 -19.98 1.14 -36.10
N ASN A 508 -19.91 -0.16 -35.79
CA ASN A 508 -18.93 -1.09 -36.37
C ASN A 508 -17.47 -0.84 -35.96
N THR A 509 -17.25 -0.24 -34.78
CA THR A 509 -15.91 -0.03 -34.21
C THR A 509 -15.76 -0.65 -32.82
N TRP A 510 -16.67 -1.56 -32.42
CA TRP A 510 -16.70 -2.19 -31.09
C TRP A 510 -16.73 -1.20 -29.92
N SER A 511 -17.32 -0.01 -30.13
CA SER A 511 -17.30 1.11 -29.19
C SER A 511 -18.62 1.33 -28.43
N GLY A 512 -19.67 0.54 -28.73
CA GLY A 512 -20.95 0.65 -28.05
C GLY A 512 -21.75 1.88 -28.48
N ALA A 513 -22.19 1.96 -29.74
CA ALA A 513 -22.78 3.18 -30.29
C ALA A 513 -24.27 3.42 -29.91
N TYR A 514 -25.00 2.40 -29.50
CA TYR A 514 -26.47 2.48 -29.41
C TYR A 514 -26.96 2.19 -28.00
N HIS A 515 -28.02 2.87 -27.55
CA HIS A 515 -28.66 2.68 -26.24
C HIS A 515 -29.35 1.31 -26.15
N CYS A 516 -28.56 0.29 -25.83
CA CYS A 516 -28.98 -1.11 -25.71
C CYS A 516 -28.03 -1.89 -24.79
N TRP A 517 -28.38 -3.12 -24.47
CA TRP A 517 -27.48 -4.09 -23.87
C TRP A 517 -27.55 -5.40 -24.67
N GLY A 518 -26.51 -6.22 -24.59
CA GLY A 518 -26.47 -7.49 -25.31
C GLY A 518 -25.64 -8.55 -24.62
N LYS A 519 -25.98 -9.81 -24.87
CA LYS A 519 -25.22 -10.96 -24.35
C LYS A 519 -24.06 -11.27 -25.27
N GLU A 520 -22.84 -11.21 -24.74
CA GLU A 520 -21.61 -11.39 -25.52
C GLU A 520 -21.50 -10.48 -26.76
N ASN A 521 -22.26 -9.38 -26.80
CA ASN A 521 -22.34 -8.47 -27.94
C ASN A 521 -21.34 -7.32 -27.78
N ARG A 522 -20.25 -7.37 -28.56
CA ARG A 522 -19.18 -6.36 -28.52
C ARG A 522 -19.56 -5.00 -29.15
N GLU A 523 -20.70 -4.89 -29.83
CA GLU A 523 -21.21 -3.62 -30.37
C GLU A 523 -22.26 -2.96 -29.45
N ALA A 524 -22.72 -3.67 -28.42
CA ALA A 524 -23.58 -3.10 -27.38
C ALA A 524 -22.73 -2.30 -26.37
N PRO A 525 -23.19 -1.13 -25.89
CA PRO A 525 -22.47 -0.37 -24.88
C PRO A 525 -22.47 -1.09 -23.55
N ILE A 526 -23.52 -1.84 -23.19
CA ILE A 526 -23.54 -2.73 -22.03
C ILE A 526 -23.52 -4.18 -22.51
N ARG A 527 -22.45 -4.90 -22.22
CA ARG A 527 -22.28 -6.30 -22.57
C ARG A 527 -22.27 -7.14 -21.30
N THR A 528 -23.10 -8.19 -21.27
CA THR A 528 -22.90 -9.24 -20.27
C THR A 528 -21.85 -10.19 -20.80
N ALA A 529 -20.77 -10.38 -20.05
CA ALA A 529 -19.75 -11.38 -20.33
C ALA A 529 -19.79 -12.45 -19.24
N CYS A 530 -19.69 -13.72 -19.63
CA CYS A 530 -19.70 -14.84 -18.70
C CYS A 530 -18.45 -15.71 -18.93
N PRO A 531 -17.43 -15.64 -18.06
CA PRO A 531 -16.24 -16.46 -18.20
C PRO A 531 -16.59 -17.96 -18.08
N PRO A 532 -15.74 -18.85 -18.63
CA PRO A 532 -15.97 -20.29 -18.56
C PRO A 532 -16.17 -20.77 -17.11
N GLY A 533 -17.26 -21.50 -16.85
CA GLY A 533 -17.58 -22.05 -15.53
C GLY A 533 -18.76 -21.40 -14.81
N ILE A 534 -19.33 -20.31 -15.34
CA ILE A 534 -20.57 -19.72 -14.83
C ILE A 534 -21.79 -20.53 -15.29
N PRO A 535 -22.74 -20.91 -14.39
CA PRO A 535 -23.95 -21.62 -14.77
C PRO A 535 -24.79 -20.87 -15.83
N ASN A 536 -25.37 -21.61 -16.78
CA ASN A 536 -26.19 -21.04 -17.84
C ASN A 536 -27.32 -20.15 -17.27
N GLY A 537 -27.42 -18.93 -17.79
CA GLY A 537 -28.44 -17.96 -17.39
C GLY A 537 -28.04 -17.02 -16.25
N LEU A 538 -26.86 -17.19 -15.64
CA LEU A 538 -26.30 -16.23 -14.69
C LEU A 538 -25.33 -15.28 -15.40
N VAL A 539 -25.41 -13.99 -15.04
CA VAL A 539 -24.45 -12.96 -15.47
C VAL A 539 -23.48 -12.72 -14.33
N SER A 540 -22.19 -12.92 -14.58
CA SER A 540 -21.14 -12.64 -13.58
C SER A 540 -20.65 -11.20 -13.63
N ASN A 541 -20.63 -10.58 -14.80
CA ASN A 541 -20.11 -9.23 -14.99
C ASN A 541 -20.78 -8.48 -16.14
N PHE A 542 -20.92 -7.17 -15.94
CA PHE A 542 -21.32 -6.20 -16.96
C PHE A 542 -20.08 -5.41 -17.40
N GLU A 543 -19.71 -5.58 -18.66
CA GLU A 543 -18.74 -4.74 -19.34
C GLU A 543 -19.50 -3.53 -19.91
N ILE A 544 -19.02 -2.30 -19.71
CA ILE A 544 -19.48 -1.18 -20.53
C ILE A 544 -18.34 -0.64 -21.35
N LYS A 545 -18.57 -0.69 -22.67
CA LYS A 545 -17.59 -0.45 -23.72
C LYS A 545 -17.38 1.01 -24.02
N SER A 546 -18.43 1.78 -23.83
CA SER A 546 -18.38 3.19 -24.05
C SER A 546 -17.59 3.85 -22.92
N PHE A 547 -16.36 3.46 -22.47
CA PHE A 547 -15.41 4.21 -21.61
C PHE A 547 -14.03 4.35 -22.20
N ASP A 548 -13.35 5.45 -21.89
CA ASP A 548 -12.05 5.74 -22.50
C ASP A 548 -11.00 6.40 -21.59
N GLY A 549 -9.82 6.54 -22.20
CA GLY A 549 -8.61 7.06 -21.59
C GLY A 549 -8.65 8.51 -21.09
N CYS A 550 -9.59 9.33 -21.58
CA CYS A 550 -9.74 10.72 -21.17
C CYS A 550 -10.68 10.88 -19.97
N ALA A 551 -11.44 9.85 -19.61
CA ALA A 551 -12.33 9.91 -18.46
C ALA A 551 -11.53 9.93 -17.14
N ASN A 552 -12.00 10.74 -16.19
CA ASN A 552 -11.58 10.66 -14.80
C ASN A 552 -12.18 9.37 -14.20
N PRO A 553 -11.35 8.39 -13.78
CA PRO A 553 -11.84 7.09 -13.34
C PRO A 553 -12.79 7.17 -12.16
N HIS A 554 -12.54 8.07 -11.21
CA HIS A 554 -13.40 8.24 -10.04
C HIS A 554 -14.78 8.80 -10.41
N LEU A 555 -14.82 9.79 -11.30
CA LEU A 555 -16.09 10.39 -11.75
C LEU A 555 -16.89 9.44 -12.63
N GLY A 556 -16.21 8.69 -13.50
CA GLY A 556 -16.81 7.62 -14.31
C GLY A 556 -17.52 6.60 -13.45
N LEU A 557 -16.76 5.98 -12.56
CA LEU A 557 -17.23 5.01 -11.56
C LEU A 557 -18.37 5.54 -10.69
N ALA A 558 -18.29 6.80 -10.25
CA ALA A 558 -19.36 7.42 -9.48
C ALA A 558 -20.65 7.56 -10.30
N ALA A 559 -20.56 7.97 -11.58
CA ALA A 559 -21.72 8.14 -12.44
C ALA A 559 -22.43 6.81 -12.75
N ILE A 560 -21.67 5.75 -13.00
CA ILE A 560 -22.22 4.40 -13.25
C ILE A 560 -22.95 3.89 -12.03
N MET A 561 -22.30 4.00 -10.88
CA MET A 561 -22.84 3.53 -9.63
C MET A 561 -24.09 4.32 -9.26
N ALA A 562 -24.11 5.63 -9.48
CA ALA A 562 -25.28 6.48 -9.31
C ALA A 562 -26.44 6.06 -10.22
N ALA A 563 -26.18 5.76 -11.50
CA ALA A 563 -27.20 5.26 -12.42
C ALA A 563 -27.73 3.88 -12.00
N GLY A 564 -26.85 2.99 -11.52
CA GLY A 564 -27.25 1.69 -10.96
C GLY A 564 -28.12 1.83 -9.71
N ILE A 565 -27.75 2.72 -8.78
CA ILE A 565 -28.53 3.06 -7.59
C ILE A 565 -29.92 3.57 -7.98
N ASP A 566 -30.04 4.48 -8.96
CA ASP A 566 -31.36 4.95 -9.42
C ASP A 566 -32.21 3.81 -9.99
N GLY A 567 -31.60 2.94 -10.81
CA GLY A 567 -32.27 1.75 -11.34
C GLY A 567 -32.80 0.83 -10.23
N LEU A 568 -32.00 0.61 -9.17
CA LEU A 568 -32.40 -0.18 -8.01
C LEU A 568 -33.50 0.51 -7.19
N ARG A 569 -33.36 1.80 -6.88
CA ARG A 569 -34.37 2.60 -6.16
C ARG A 569 -35.73 2.58 -6.86
N ARG A 570 -35.73 2.62 -8.20
CA ARG A 570 -36.94 2.66 -9.02
C ARG A 570 -37.42 1.30 -9.50
N ASN A 571 -36.69 0.22 -9.16
CA ASN A 571 -36.96 -1.14 -9.62
C ASN A 571 -37.11 -1.24 -11.16
N TYR A 572 -36.19 -0.60 -11.89
CA TYR A 572 -36.19 -0.69 -13.34
C TYR A 572 -35.83 -2.10 -13.81
N SER A 573 -36.51 -2.53 -14.86
CA SER A 573 -36.20 -3.78 -15.57
C SER A 573 -35.42 -3.46 -16.84
N LEU A 574 -34.41 -4.28 -17.15
CA LEU A 574 -33.73 -4.19 -18.44
C LEU A 574 -34.72 -4.55 -19.57
N PRO A 575 -34.65 -3.87 -20.74
CA PRO A 575 -35.39 -4.30 -21.93
C PRO A 575 -34.84 -5.64 -22.44
N GLU A 576 -35.45 -6.21 -23.49
CA GLU A 576 -34.87 -7.39 -24.14
C GLU A 576 -33.46 -7.10 -24.69
N PRO A 577 -32.51 -8.05 -24.58
CA PRO A 577 -31.15 -7.86 -25.07
C PRO A 577 -31.11 -7.84 -26.60
N ILE A 578 -30.19 -7.05 -27.16
CA ILE A 578 -29.86 -7.07 -28.58
C ILE A 578 -28.74 -8.08 -28.81
N GLU A 579 -29.06 -9.16 -29.52
CA GLU A 579 -28.14 -10.26 -29.86
C GLU A 579 -27.50 -10.10 -31.25
N THR A 580 -27.96 -9.13 -32.04
CA THR A 580 -27.44 -8.79 -33.37
C THR A 580 -26.54 -7.56 -33.31
N ASN A 581 -25.95 -7.18 -34.45
CA ASN A 581 -25.30 -5.88 -34.56
C ASN A 581 -26.36 -4.76 -34.42
N PRO A 582 -26.26 -3.87 -33.40
CA PRO A 582 -27.26 -2.82 -33.19
C PRO A 582 -27.45 -1.87 -34.38
N SER A 583 -26.47 -1.75 -35.28
CA SER A 583 -26.63 -0.94 -36.51
C SER A 583 -27.57 -1.56 -37.55
N ASP A 584 -27.71 -2.89 -37.50
CA ASP A 584 -28.44 -3.69 -38.48
C ASP A 584 -29.77 -4.22 -37.90
N ASP A 585 -30.03 -3.94 -36.61
CA ASP A 585 -31.20 -4.44 -35.89
C ASP A 585 -32.48 -3.71 -36.32
N ILE A 586 -33.55 -4.49 -36.54
CA ILE A 586 -34.86 -4.00 -37.00
C ILE A 586 -35.52 -3.06 -35.97
N SER A 587 -35.20 -3.22 -34.67
CA SER A 587 -35.68 -2.33 -33.60
C SER A 587 -34.99 -0.96 -33.61
N ASN A 588 -33.85 -0.83 -34.31
CA ASN A 588 -33.03 0.37 -34.44
C ASN A 588 -32.90 1.14 -33.12
N PRO A 589 -32.12 0.63 -32.14
CA PRO A 589 -31.96 1.26 -30.85
C PRO A 589 -31.50 2.72 -30.97
N LYS A 590 -31.91 3.57 -30.03
CA LYS A 590 -31.57 4.99 -30.06
C LYS A 590 -30.04 5.17 -29.97
N ARG A 591 -29.45 6.01 -30.83
CA ARG A 591 -28.02 6.33 -30.77
C ARG A 591 -27.65 7.00 -29.44
N LEU A 592 -26.50 6.62 -28.84
CA LEU A 592 -25.86 7.43 -27.80
C LEU A 592 -25.51 8.82 -28.36
N PRO A 593 -25.32 9.85 -27.52
CA PRO A 593 -24.89 11.17 -28.01
C PRO A 593 -23.73 11.07 -29.00
N SER A 594 -23.78 11.80 -30.10
CA SER A 594 -22.76 11.79 -31.16
C SER A 594 -21.79 12.97 -31.09
N GLU A 595 -22.02 13.90 -30.17
CA GLU A 595 -21.16 15.06 -29.93
C GLU A 595 -21.12 15.41 -28.42
N LEU A 596 -20.04 16.05 -27.97
CA LEU A 596 -19.88 16.50 -26.58
C LEU A 596 -20.98 17.44 -26.13
N ALA A 597 -21.46 18.29 -27.04
CA ALA A 597 -22.57 19.19 -26.77
C ALA A 597 -23.87 18.46 -26.41
N GLU A 598 -24.11 17.27 -26.96
CA GLU A 598 -25.30 16.49 -26.68
C GLU A 598 -25.26 15.84 -25.30
N SER A 599 -24.11 15.27 -24.89
CA SER A 599 -23.97 14.73 -23.53
C SER A 599 -23.96 15.82 -22.47
N VAL A 600 -23.37 16.98 -22.75
CA VAL A 600 -23.43 18.13 -21.82
C VAL A 600 -24.89 18.52 -21.59
N LYS A 601 -25.71 18.59 -22.64
CA LYS A 601 -27.17 18.84 -22.51
C LYS A 601 -27.91 17.73 -21.78
N ALA A 602 -27.49 16.48 -21.95
CA ALA A 602 -28.07 15.35 -21.24
C ALA A 602 -27.77 15.41 -19.74
N LEU A 603 -26.50 15.60 -19.37
CA LEU A 603 -26.04 15.73 -17.99
C LEU A 603 -26.63 16.96 -17.29
N GLU A 604 -26.79 18.07 -18.01
CA GLU A 604 -27.41 19.29 -17.47
C GLU A 604 -28.88 19.08 -17.05
N ARG A 605 -29.58 18.11 -17.65
CA ARG A 605 -30.97 17.75 -17.32
C ARG A 605 -31.09 16.63 -16.30
N ASP A 606 -29.98 16.01 -15.91
CA ASP A 606 -29.97 14.84 -15.03
C ASP A 606 -29.86 15.28 -13.57
N GLU A 607 -31.01 15.43 -12.91
CA GLU A 607 -31.09 15.80 -11.50
C GLU A 607 -30.62 14.69 -10.56
N ILE A 608 -30.66 13.42 -11.00
CA ILE A 608 -30.27 12.28 -10.17
C ILE A 608 -28.76 12.20 -10.04
N ILE A 609 -28.03 12.38 -11.14
CA ILE A 609 -26.56 12.44 -11.10
C ILE A 609 -26.11 13.65 -10.26
N LYS A 610 -26.77 14.80 -10.36
CA LYS A 610 -26.46 15.97 -9.52
C LYS A 610 -26.69 15.69 -8.04
N ASP A 611 -27.79 15.04 -7.68
CA ASP A 611 -28.12 14.70 -6.30
C ASP A 611 -27.11 13.70 -5.70
N ILE A 612 -26.83 12.60 -6.41
CA ILE A 612 -26.00 11.50 -5.90
C ILE A 612 -24.50 11.84 -5.95
N VAL A 613 -24.01 12.39 -7.06
CA VAL A 613 -22.57 12.68 -7.25
C VAL A 613 -22.19 14.02 -6.62
N GLY A 614 -23.07 15.02 -6.73
CA GLY A 614 -22.92 16.34 -6.13
C GLY A 614 -23.05 17.48 -7.14
N ASP A 615 -24.05 18.34 -6.93
CA ASP A 615 -24.43 19.42 -7.84
C ASP A 615 -23.29 20.38 -8.20
N LYS A 616 -22.49 20.79 -7.20
CA LYS A 616 -21.34 21.68 -7.41
C LYS A 616 -20.28 21.06 -8.32
N LEU A 617 -19.97 19.78 -8.11
CA LEU A 617 -19.00 19.05 -8.92
C LEU A 617 -19.51 18.87 -10.35
N ILE A 618 -20.77 18.50 -10.53
CA ILE A 618 -21.40 18.42 -11.86
C ILE A 618 -21.40 19.80 -12.55
N THR A 619 -21.70 20.88 -11.84
CA THR A 619 -21.62 22.25 -12.37
C THR A 619 -20.22 22.60 -12.87
N ALA A 620 -19.17 22.26 -12.11
CA ALA A 620 -17.79 22.45 -12.57
C ALA A 620 -17.46 21.62 -13.82
N ILE A 621 -17.89 20.35 -13.88
CA ILE A 621 -17.68 19.49 -15.05
C ILE A 621 -18.39 20.09 -16.28
N LEU A 622 -19.64 20.53 -16.14
CA LEU A 622 -20.40 21.17 -17.22
C LEU A 622 -19.69 22.43 -17.74
N GLY A 623 -19.20 23.30 -16.85
CA GLY A 623 -18.45 24.50 -17.24
C GLY A 623 -17.17 24.17 -18.01
N VAL A 624 -16.39 23.18 -17.52
CA VAL A 624 -15.18 22.71 -18.21
C VAL A 624 -15.50 22.16 -19.61
N ARG A 625 -16.51 21.29 -19.73
CA ARG A 625 -16.87 20.69 -21.03
C ARG A 625 -17.44 21.72 -22.01
N LYS A 626 -18.20 22.72 -21.54
CA LYS A 626 -18.67 23.83 -22.38
C LYS A 626 -17.50 24.63 -22.97
N ALA A 627 -16.50 24.96 -22.15
CA ALA A 627 -15.29 25.64 -22.64
C ALA A 627 -14.51 24.80 -23.66
N GLU A 628 -14.41 23.48 -23.47
CA GLU A 628 -13.77 22.59 -24.44
C GLU A 628 -14.53 22.56 -25.77
N ILE A 629 -15.87 22.49 -25.74
CA ILE A 629 -16.71 22.56 -26.96
C ILE A 629 -16.42 23.85 -27.72
N ASP A 630 -16.44 25.00 -27.04
CA ASP A 630 -16.22 26.31 -27.67
C ASP A 630 -14.82 26.42 -28.28
N TYR A 631 -13.80 25.93 -27.57
CA TYR A 631 -12.42 25.98 -28.04
C TYR A 631 -12.18 25.07 -29.25
N TYR A 632 -12.59 23.80 -29.18
CA TYR A 632 -12.32 22.83 -30.25
C TYR A 632 -13.20 23.05 -31.49
N SER A 633 -14.42 23.60 -31.33
CA SER A 633 -15.24 24.00 -32.48
C SER A 633 -14.62 25.17 -33.26
N THR A 634 -13.92 26.06 -32.58
CA THR A 634 -13.21 27.20 -33.19
C THR A 634 -11.82 26.82 -33.72
N ASN A 635 -11.14 25.87 -33.06
CA ASN A 635 -9.75 25.48 -33.35
C ASN A 635 -9.69 24.02 -33.82
N LYS A 636 -10.12 23.76 -35.06
CA LYS A 636 -10.31 22.41 -35.61
C LYS A 636 -9.09 21.50 -35.61
N ASP A 637 -7.87 22.03 -35.55
CA ASP A 637 -6.64 21.22 -35.48
C ASP A 637 -6.11 21.04 -34.05
N ALA A 638 -6.68 21.74 -33.06
CA ALA A 638 -6.17 21.72 -31.69
C ALA A 638 -6.37 20.37 -30.99
N PHE A 639 -7.31 19.53 -31.46
CA PHE A 639 -7.47 18.16 -30.93
C PHE A 639 -6.20 17.32 -31.12
N LYS A 640 -5.37 17.62 -32.13
CA LYS A 640 -4.09 16.93 -32.37
C LYS A 640 -3.12 17.10 -31.19
N GLN A 641 -3.29 18.16 -30.39
CA GLN A 641 -2.46 18.41 -29.20
C GLN A 641 -2.91 17.59 -27.99
N LEU A 642 -4.10 16.95 -28.03
CA LEU A 642 -4.59 16.13 -26.94
C LEU A 642 -3.71 14.89 -26.69
N ILE A 643 -2.98 14.41 -27.71
CA ILE A 643 -2.05 13.28 -27.58
C ILE A 643 -0.95 13.53 -26.54
N HIS A 644 -0.66 14.79 -26.24
CA HIS A 644 0.34 15.18 -25.24
C HIS A 644 -0.25 15.36 -23.83
N ARG A 645 -1.58 15.41 -23.72
CA ARG A 645 -2.32 15.74 -22.50
C ARG A 645 -2.95 14.51 -21.85
N TYR A 646 -3.38 13.55 -22.68
CA TYR A 646 -4.06 12.34 -22.24
C TYR A 646 -3.23 11.10 -22.50
#